data_AF-J4X4Q6-F1
#
_entry.id   AF-J4X4Q6-F1
#
_cell.length_a   1.000
_cell.length_b   1.000
_cell.length_c   1.000
_cell.angle_alpha   90.00
_cell.angle_beta   90.00
_cell.angle_gamma   90.00
#
_symmetry.space_group_name_H-M   'P 1'
#
loop_
_entity.id
_entity.type
_entity.pdbx_description
1 polymer ?
#
loop_
_entity_poly.entity_id
_entity_poly.type
_entity_poly.pdbx_seq_one_letter_code
_entity_poly.pdbx_strand_id
1 'polypeptide(L)'
;MKKQFILGLTLGTSLLLAPSVLATENSVLAPSDENTVTVETPRIEKVEEKEATGEVNGEITPVTGKVSETNAPSSEKKAEENKVAIVDTQATQETKELFNYLKELNGKKEVLFGQQHALDEGVTLTEKGQRIASEESDVKNAVGDYPAVFGWDTLSIDGHEKPGVEGDVQQSIQNLIQSMKKAHNLGGILTLSTHPYNFVTGGDFKDTSGDVVNEILPGGKANDKFNAWLDNIATLAHSLKTTDNKSIPFIFRPFHEQIGSWFWWGESTTNPEQYKALYRYTVEYLRDKKGVHNILYAYSPGAGNDRYLKTYPGDAYVDIFGIDSYDNKENAGSEAYMSSLLKDLNKIVSLAESKGKIAALTEFGYSAQGLKEKGNTLDWYTRIFKAITGDSEASKIAYMMTWANFDTVNNLYTPYKDINGNLGGNHELLKDFQDFYKDNNTLFRNEVGKIYGTNKTIPVSERKSQRYLIRPADHSLVGSRKSTIVTKGLPEDSRVTYVFAGEERELSKVGDYFQGELQISDSMDNKAHTLTLRYYNENDLVETQSYTLFVNTKKVQPSPYLVDDFENYLGEDSLLEKAYSSNGDPISLSLQAAAEKGKYKMRYDYTIANNGYAGRQLSFDKNWEDRNALTFEMKTVAHPKQHLTVQVQIGGVSFEKDIDLSQAINGKVTIPFSEFKPAGWESHQEARITKERLKKVTQFAFYVGGEKGVGSIEFDTIQALKDPQLPPVPDKEGEKKYQPLTFTFEGDSLDWQGPDIHVKEKQLVAQVNAESGEKTEVKLTKGQDLSSYDWYVARVKTTVPVSAKLFLKVGDSWQWVNSEAQKVSDELTELRFDISGIKNRDSVKEIGIEFTGQSQQKQTGFVSIEMVSFVKNLSELTQEQKPTEGHDTTPPTESNQSIIGGGKENEGNKVESHDVSISSLDIDKTKIKEEGNSVETKGSNKPEQKRNLPNTGEKKRNGLFGLGSIFLIVLTFLVARMKRLTSGKM
;
A
#
# COMPACT_ATOMS: atom_id res chain seq x y z
N MET A 1 4.15 52.14 41.30
CA MET A 1 3.02 52.97 41.81
C MET A 1 1.75 52.63 41.01
N LYS A 2 0.54 52.79 41.60
CA LYS A 2 -0.80 52.95 40.98
C LYS A 2 -1.18 52.01 39.79
N LYS A 3 -2.13 51.09 39.98
CA LYS A 3 -3.58 51.19 39.61
C LYS A 3 -3.84 51.35 38.10
N GLN A 4 -4.41 50.37 37.39
CA GLN A 4 -5.83 49.87 37.40
C GLN A 4 -6.84 50.84 36.75
N PHE A 5 -7.47 50.40 35.64
CA PHE A 5 -8.94 50.33 35.53
C PHE A 5 -9.35 49.23 34.51
N ILE A 6 -10.64 49.14 34.19
CA ILE A 6 -11.37 47.84 34.16
C ILE A 6 -12.52 47.77 33.13
N LEU A 7 -12.60 46.69 32.32
CA LEU A 7 -13.75 46.09 31.56
C LEU A 7 -13.24 44.81 30.85
N GLY A 8 -14.02 43.89 30.24
CA GLY A 8 -15.48 43.76 30.16
C GLY A 8 -15.98 42.55 29.30
N LEU A 9 -17.16 42.02 29.65
CA LEU A 9 -18.17 41.30 28.83
C LEU A 9 -17.77 40.24 27.76
N THR A 10 -17.79 38.97 28.18
CA THR A 10 -18.61 37.83 27.68
C THR A 10 -18.79 37.47 26.18
N LEU A 11 -18.45 36.20 25.89
CA LEU A 11 -19.10 35.20 25.00
C LEU A 11 -19.45 35.53 23.52
N GLY A 12 -19.00 34.64 22.62
CA GLY A 12 -19.54 34.45 21.27
C GLY A 12 -18.74 33.41 20.47
N THR A 13 -19.35 32.28 20.09
CA THR A 13 -18.68 31.17 19.37
C THR A 13 -18.93 31.21 17.86
N SER A 14 -17.87 30.90 17.10
CA SER A 14 -17.86 30.19 15.80
C SER A 14 -18.73 30.70 14.64
N LEU A 15 -18.10 30.99 13.48
CA LEU A 15 -18.27 30.20 12.25
C LEU A 15 -17.29 30.64 11.12
N LEU A 16 -17.00 29.68 10.22
CA LEU A 16 -16.57 29.81 8.82
C LEU A 16 -15.57 30.92 8.40
N LEU A 17 -14.35 30.49 8.04
CA LEU A 17 -13.54 31.14 7.00
C LEU A 17 -13.57 30.27 5.73
N ALA A 18 -14.05 30.85 4.62
CA ALA A 18 -13.91 30.27 3.28
C ALA A 18 -12.78 31.02 2.52
N PRO A 19 -11.94 30.33 1.72
CA PRO A 19 -10.82 30.97 1.03
C PRO A 19 -11.29 31.74 -0.22
N SER A 20 -11.34 33.07 -0.13
CA SER A 20 -11.58 33.94 -1.28
C SER A 20 -10.32 34.10 -2.15
N VAL A 21 -10.40 33.69 -3.41
CA VAL A 21 -9.31 33.86 -4.39
C VAL A 21 -9.14 35.35 -4.75
N LEU A 22 -7.89 35.82 -4.74
CA LEU A 22 -7.53 37.16 -5.24
C LEU A 22 -7.44 37.15 -6.77
N ALA A 23 -8.27 37.96 -7.43
CA ALA A 23 -8.09 38.37 -8.82
C ALA A 23 -8.01 39.90 -8.86
N THR A 24 -6.98 40.45 -9.50
CA THR A 24 -6.71 41.89 -9.53
C THR A 24 -7.51 42.59 -10.62
N GLU A 25 -8.21 43.66 -10.27
CA GLU A 25 -8.82 44.56 -11.25
C GLU A 25 -7.77 45.23 -12.15
N ASN A 26 -8.14 45.46 -13.41
CA ASN A 26 -7.69 46.65 -14.12
C ASN A 26 -8.82 47.09 -15.07
N SER A 27 -9.05 48.40 -15.17
CA SER A 27 -10.30 48.96 -15.72
C SER A 27 -10.16 49.47 -17.15
N VAL A 28 -11.29 49.70 -17.85
CA VAL A 28 -11.70 50.99 -18.45
C VAL A 28 -12.79 50.83 -19.53
N LEU A 29 -13.79 51.73 -19.48
CA LEU A 29 -14.80 52.09 -20.50
C LEU A 29 -16.02 51.18 -20.80
N ALA A 30 -17.10 51.89 -21.16
CA ALA A 30 -18.45 51.50 -21.57
C ALA A 30 -18.84 52.46 -22.76
N PRO A 31 -20.07 52.51 -23.32
CA PRO A 31 -21.32 51.75 -23.08
C PRO A 31 -21.75 50.98 -24.38
N SER A 32 -23.00 50.66 -24.71
CA SER A 32 -24.36 50.86 -24.15
C SER A 32 -25.32 49.76 -24.61
N ASP A 33 -26.49 49.62 -23.97
CA ASP A 33 -27.82 49.88 -24.59
C ASP A 33 -28.98 49.52 -23.64
N GLU A 34 -30.12 50.19 -23.80
CA GLU A 34 -31.33 49.94 -23.02
C GLU A 34 -32.26 48.92 -23.71
N ASN A 35 -32.90 48.04 -22.93
CA ASN A 35 -34.28 47.66 -23.20
C ASN A 35 -34.96 47.08 -21.96
N THR A 36 -36.13 47.62 -21.61
CA THR A 36 -36.92 47.24 -20.43
C THR A 36 -38.15 46.45 -20.79
N VAL A 37 -38.38 45.31 -20.12
CA VAL A 37 -39.71 44.68 -20.01
C VAL A 37 -39.92 44.24 -18.56
N THR A 38 -41.04 44.64 -17.96
CA THR A 38 -41.43 44.33 -16.58
C THR A 38 -42.59 43.33 -16.54
N VAL A 39 -42.53 42.35 -15.64
CA VAL A 39 -43.70 41.59 -15.16
C VAL A 39 -43.58 41.45 -13.63
N GLU A 40 -44.73 41.38 -12.96
CA GLU A 40 -44.90 41.70 -11.53
C GLU A 40 -44.78 40.48 -10.59
N THR A 41 -44.70 40.74 -9.28
CA THR A 41 -45.14 39.82 -8.21
C THR A 41 -45.61 40.65 -6.99
N PRO A 42 -46.59 40.17 -6.20
CA PRO A 42 -47.42 41.06 -5.36
C PRO A 42 -46.88 41.36 -3.94
N ARG A 43 -47.64 42.21 -3.23
CA ARG A 43 -47.35 42.84 -1.91
C ARG A 43 -48.42 42.42 -0.87
N ILE A 44 -48.42 43.04 0.33
CA ILE A 44 -49.47 43.07 1.40
C ILE A 44 -49.31 41.95 2.48
N GLU A 45 -49.34 42.18 3.80
CA GLU A 45 -49.22 43.42 4.64
C GLU A 45 -48.85 43.13 6.12
N LYS A 46 -48.76 44.18 6.95
CA LYS A 46 -48.64 44.14 8.44
C LYS A 46 -50.00 43.93 9.13
N VAL A 47 -49.96 43.48 10.39
CA VAL A 47 -50.78 44.04 11.49
C VAL A 47 -49.89 44.24 12.74
N GLU A 48 -50.26 45.13 13.65
CA GLU A 48 -49.55 45.51 14.87
C GLU A 48 -50.36 45.13 16.13
N GLU A 49 -49.75 45.06 17.32
CA GLU A 49 -50.37 45.61 18.55
C GLU A 49 -49.35 45.82 19.68
N LYS A 50 -49.74 46.54 20.75
CA LYS A 50 -48.82 47.18 21.71
C LYS A 50 -49.43 47.33 23.11
N GLU A 51 -48.62 47.06 24.15
CA GLU A 51 -48.66 47.55 25.56
C GLU A 51 -50.00 47.65 26.35
N ALA A 52 -50.01 47.12 27.58
CA ALA A 52 -50.35 47.90 28.81
C ALA A 52 -50.09 47.14 30.14
N THR A 53 -49.38 47.82 31.07
CA THR A 53 -49.48 47.88 32.56
C THR A 53 -50.18 46.78 33.40
N GLY A 54 -49.74 46.44 34.61
CA GLY A 54 -48.58 46.92 35.42
C GLY A 54 -48.73 46.71 36.94
N GLU A 55 -47.69 47.06 37.71
CA GLU A 55 -47.66 47.40 39.17
C GLU A 55 -48.13 46.36 40.23
N VAL A 56 -47.61 46.26 41.47
CA VAL A 56 -46.51 46.88 42.28
C VAL A 56 -45.99 45.77 43.27
N ASN A 57 -45.09 45.88 44.27
CA ASN A 57 -44.45 46.96 45.04
C ASN A 57 -43.14 46.44 45.73
N GLY A 58 -42.44 47.26 46.52
CA GLY A 58 -41.59 46.80 47.64
C GLY A 58 -40.12 47.25 47.68
N GLU A 59 -39.85 48.44 48.22
CA GLU A 59 -38.48 48.87 48.57
C GLU A 59 -37.97 48.27 49.89
N ILE A 60 -36.64 48.18 50.06
CA ILE A 60 -35.83 48.88 51.09
C ILE A 60 -34.35 48.42 51.04
N THR A 61 -33.43 49.35 51.28
CA THR A 61 -31.98 49.14 51.54
C THR A 61 -31.56 50.06 52.71
N PRO A 62 -30.30 50.12 53.22
CA PRO A 62 -29.06 49.34 52.91
C PRO A 62 -28.30 48.84 54.19
N VAL A 63 -26.99 48.51 54.04
CA VAL A 63 -25.84 48.76 54.98
C VAL A 63 -25.03 47.55 55.51
N THR A 64 -23.79 47.45 55.01
CA THR A 64 -22.55 46.79 55.53
C THR A 64 -22.51 45.30 55.91
N GLY A 65 -21.55 44.59 55.29
CA GLY A 65 -20.94 43.35 55.78
C GLY A 65 -19.60 43.10 55.08
N LYS A 66 -18.54 42.70 55.80
CA LYS A 66 -17.19 42.52 55.21
C LYS A 66 -17.12 41.30 54.29
N VAL A 67 -16.33 41.42 53.22
CA VAL A 67 -15.81 40.26 52.47
C VAL A 67 -14.83 39.49 53.37
N SER A 68 -14.94 38.16 53.35
CA SER A 68 -13.85 37.24 53.67
C SER A 68 -13.60 36.36 52.46
N GLU A 69 -12.34 36.07 52.17
CA GLU A 69 -11.98 35.11 51.13
C GLU A 69 -12.28 33.69 51.62
N THR A 70 -12.95 32.88 50.79
CA THR A 70 -12.54 31.53 50.36
C THR A 70 -13.69 30.85 49.63
N ASN A 71 -13.47 30.45 48.38
CA ASN A 71 -14.22 29.36 47.75
C ASN A 71 -13.33 28.76 46.66
N ALA A 72 -13.01 27.48 46.82
CA ALA A 72 -12.27 26.71 45.81
C ALA A 72 -13.20 26.34 44.64
N PRO A 73 -12.67 26.08 43.43
CA PRO A 73 -13.47 25.52 42.34
C PRO A 73 -14.08 24.17 42.77
N SER A 74 -15.35 23.94 42.39
CA SER A 74 -16.13 22.79 42.82
C SER A 74 -15.54 21.46 42.37
N SER A 75 -15.61 20.45 43.24
CA SER A 75 -15.00 19.13 43.05
C SER A 75 -15.55 18.35 41.85
N GLU A 76 -16.79 18.60 41.45
CA GLU A 76 -17.48 17.86 40.39
C GLU A 76 -16.88 18.12 39.00
N LYS A 77 -16.56 19.37 38.66
CA LYS A 77 -15.88 19.69 37.40
C LYS A 77 -14.51 19.01 37.29
N LYS A 78 -13.80 18.97 38.43
CA LYS A 78 -12.52 18.28 38.56
C LYS A 78 -12.66 16.74 38.61
N ALA A 79 -13.86 16.21 38.74
CA ALA A 79 -14.14 14.77 38.68
C ALA A 79 -14.48 14.28 37.26
N GLU A 80 -15.01 15.15 36.40
CA GLU A 80 -15.16 14.85 34.96
C GLU A 80 -13.82 14.88 34.22
N GLU A 81 -12.97 15.89 34.49
CA GLU A 81 -11.65 16.06 33.87
C GLU A 81 -10.68 14.88 34.09
N ASN A 82 -10.93 14.02 35.10
CA ASN A 82 -10.08 12.88 35.46
C ASN A 82 -10.55 11.52 34.89
N LYS A 83 -11.61 11.46 34.08
CA LYS A 83 -12.10 10.20 33.49
C LYS A 83 -11.35 9.82 32.20
N VAL A 84 -11.02 8.53 32.04
CA VAL A 84 -10.46 8.01 30.77
C VAL A 84 -11.56 7.53 29.83
N ALA A 85 -11.49 7.93 28.56
CA ALA A 85 -12.46 7.59 27.53
C ALA A 85 -12.04 6.31 26.76
N ILE A 86 -11.94 5.19 27.49
CA ILE A 86 -11.57 3.86 26.96
C ILE A 86 -12.75 3.17 26.26
N VAL A 87 -12.48 2.38 25.22
CA VAL A 87 -13.48 1.66 24.39
C VAL A 87 -14.24 0.58 25.16
N ASP A 88 -13.59 -0.05 26.13
CA ASP A 88 -14.22 -0.98 27.06
C ASP A 88 -14.20 -0.44 28.50
N THR A 89 -15.37 -0.06 28.99
CA THR A 89 -15.57 0.39 30.38
C THR A 89 -15.36 -0.74 31.38
N GLN A 90 -15.54 -2.00 30.97
CA GLN A 90 -15.31 -3.20 31.77
C GLN A 90 -13.86 -3.71 31.71
N ALA A 91 -12.97 -3.03 30.97
CA ALA A 91 -11.57 -3.44 30.81
C ALA A 91 -10.87 -3.67 32.15
N THR A 92 -9.94 -4.64 32.22
CA THR A 92 -9.28 -4.97 33.49
C THR A 92 -8.40 -3.83 33.99
N GLN A 93 -8.03 -3.89 35.28
CA GLN A 93 -7.18 -2.88 35.90
C GLN A 93 -5.87 -2.70 35.14
N GLU A 94 -5.24 -3.78 34.69
CA GLU A 94 -3.97 -3.77 33.95
C GLU A 94 -4.13 -3.09 32.58
N THR A 95 -5.29 -3.23 31.95
CA THR A 95 -5.62 -2.60 30.65
C THR A 95 -5.88 -1.10 30.79
N LYS A 96 -6.56 -0.71 31.88
CA LYS A 96 -6.73 0.70 32.27
C LYS A 96 -5.39 1.34 32.65
N GLU A 97 -4.52 0.60 33.33
CA GLU A 97 -3.14 1.02 33.63
C GLU A 97 -2.30 1.19 32.35
N LEU A 98 -2.41 0.29 31.36
CA LEU A 98 -1.77 0.46 30.04
C LEU A 98 -2.24 1.73 29.33
N PHE A 99 -3.57 1.93 29.21
CA PHE A 99 -4.14 3.13 28.59
C PHE A 99 -3.63 4.40 29.27
N ASN A 100 -3.65 4.43 30.60
CA ASN A 100 -3.18 5.57 31.38
C ASN A 100 -1.67 5.79 31.25
N TYR A 101 -0.85 4.72 31.21
CA TYR A 101 0.58 4.81 31.00
C TYR A 101 0.93 5.42 29.63
N LEU A 102 0.33 4.89 28.55
CA LEU A 102 0.50 5.42 27.20
C LEU A 102 0.08 6.90 27.13
N LYS A 103 -1.03 7.27 27.79
CA LYS A 103 -1.49 8.66 27.86
C LYS A 103 -0.63 9.57 28.75
N GLU A 104 0.04 9.03 29.78
CA GLU A 104 1.04 9.77 30.57
C GLU A 104 2.29 10.09 29.71
N LEU A 105 2.71 9.20 28.80
CA LEU A 105 3.85 9.44 27.90
C LEU A 105 3.63 10.61 26.93
N ASN A 106 2.43 10.73 26.32
CA ASN A 106 2.05 11.87 25.47
C ASN A 106 2.39 13.23 26.12
N GLY A 107 2.16 13.36 27.43
CA GLY A 107 2.41 14.58 28.18
C GLY A 107 3.89 14.84 28.52
N LYS A 108 4.74 13.82 28.45
CA LYS A 108 6.17 13.91 28.71
C LYS A 108 7.04 14.09 27.46
N LYS A 109 6.54 13.66 26.29
CA LYS A 109 7.29 13.54 25.02
C LYS A 109 8.34 12.41 25.00
N GLU A 110 8.11 11.38 25.81
CA GLU A 110 8.84 10.11 25.80
C GLU A 110 8.13 9.14 24.84
N VAL A 111 8.86 8.56 23.88
CA VAL A 111 8.28 7.70 22.81
C VAL A 111 8.82 6.27 22.93
N LEU A 112 7.94 5.28 23.08
CA LEU A 112 8.33 3.87 23.11
C LEU A 112 8.76 3.40 21.71
N PHE A 113 9.91 2.72 21.61
CA PHE A 113 10.30 2.00 20.40
C PHE A 113 9.68 0.59 20.35
N GLY A 114 9.13 0.21 19.21
CA GLY A 114 8.52 -1.10 18.98
C GLY A 114 9.08 -1.86 17.77
N GLN A 115 8.98 -3.20 17.79
CA GLN A 115 9.29 -4.04 16.64
C GLN A 115 8.29 -5.22 16.51
N GLN A 116 7.85 -5.50 15.27
CA GLN A 116 7.09 -6.71 14.92
C GLN A 116 8.02 -7.95 14.93
N HIS A 117 7.53 -9.10 15.41
CA HIS A 117 8.27 -10.37 15.54
C HIS A 117 9.60 -10.28 16.30
N ALA A 118 9.70 -9.35 17.25
CA ALA A 118 10.95 -8.99 17.93
C ALA A 118 11.69 -10.12 18.69
N LEU A 119 11.05 -11.29 18.86
CA LEU A 119 11.62 -12.47 19.53
C LEU A 119 11.70 -13.72 18.63
N ASP A 120 11.00 -13.74 17.49
CA ASP A 120 10.92 -14.92 16.61
C ASP A 120 11.37 -14.69 15.18
N GLU A 121 11.46 -13.44 14.69
CA GLU A 121 12.10 -13.12 13.40
C GLU A 121 13.27 -12.15 13.57
N GLY A 122 14.32 -12.41 12.81
CA GLY A 122 15.59 -11.71 12.93
C GLY A 122 16.76 -12.52 12.39
N VAL A 123 17.75 -11.81 11.86
CA VAL A 123 18.87 -12.36 11.10
C VAL A 123 20.06 -12.77 11.98
N THR A 124 20.07 -12.35 13.25
CA THR A 124 21.06 -12.75 14.26
C THR A 124 20.56 -13.88 15.19
N LEU A 125 19.29 -14.28 15.08
CA LEU A 125 18.67 -15.32 15.91
C LEU A 125 19.18 -16.71 15.48
N THR A 126 19.67 -17.51 16.44
CA THR A 126 20.26 -18.84 16.21
C THR A 126 19.28 -19.99 16.49
N GLU A 127 18.21 -19.73 17.25
CA GLU A 127 17.17 -20.71 17.55
C GLU A 127 16.42 -21.12 16.26
N LYS A 128 15.97 -22.38 16.19
CA LYS A 128 15.38 -22.99 14.99
C LYS A 128 13.91 -23.39 15.22
N GLY A 129 13.16 -23.47 14.12
CA GLY A 129 11.73 -23.79 14.16
C GLY A 129 10.90 -22.57 14.56
N GLN A 130 9.87 -22.77 15.39
CA GLN A 130 8.87 -21.75 15.68
C GLN A 130 9.24 -20.77 16.82
N ARG A 131 10.42 -20.90 17.44
CA ARG A 131 10.98 -19.91 18.40
C ARG A 131 10.03 -19.54 19.55
N ILE A 132 9.27 -20.53 20.02
CA ILE A 132 8.19 -20.38 21.00
C ILE A 132 8.77 -19.87 22.33
N ALA A 133 8.38 -18.67 22.75
CA ALA A 133 8.88 -18.02 23.97
C ALA A 133 10.42 -17.81 24.04
N SER A 134 11.05 -17.53 22.89
CA SER A 134 12.50 -17.24 22.81
C SER A 134 12.94 -15.98 23.59
N GLU A 135 14.26 -15.84 23.75
CA GLU A 135 14.94 -14.66 24.33
C GLU A 135 15.94 -13.99 23.36
N GLU A 136 16.09 -14.51 22.15
CA GLU A 136 16.90 -13.88 21.13
C GLU A 136 16.13 -12.69 20.51
N SER A 137 16.85 -11.66 20.04
CA SER A 137 16.24 -10.49 19.40
C SER A 137 17.32 -9.67 18.68
N ASP A 138 17.09 -9.31 17.41
CA ASP A 138 18.03 -8.49 16.63
C ASP A 138 18.30 -7.15 17.31
N VAL A 139 17.27 -6.53 17.89
CA VAL A 139 17.39 -5.25 18.62
C VAL A 139 18.24 -5.39 19.88
N LYS A 140 18.01 -6.42 20.69
CA LYS A 140 18.85 -6.74 21.86
C LYS A 140 20.31 -7.01 21.47
N ASN A 141 20.53 -7.71 20.36
CA ASN A 141 21.86 -7.97 19.85
C ASN A 141 22.53 -6.69 19.30
N ALA A 142 21.75 -5.77 18.71
CA ALA A 142 22.21 -4.49 18.19
C ALA A 142 22.58 -3.46 19.28
N VAL A 143 21.71 -3.22 20.27
CA VAL A 143 21.84 -2.11 21.24
C VAL A 143 22.04 -2.54 22.70
N GLY A 144 21.72 -3.80 23.04
CA GLY A 144 21.87 -4.36 24.39
C GLY A 144 20.57 -4.51 25.19
N ASP A 145 19.43 -4.04 24.65
CA ASP A 145 18.10 -4.17 25.26
C ASP A 145 17.02 -4.48 24.22
N TYR A 146 15.89 -5.00 24.67
CA TYR A 146 14.71 -5.29 23.82
C TYR A 146 13.93 -4.00 23.46
N PRO A 147 13.10 -4.01 22.40
CA PRO A 147 12.11 -2.95 22.19
C PRO A 147 11.12 -2.88 23.36
N ALA A 148 10.51 -1.72 23.58
CA ALA A 148 9.48 -1.53 24.59
C ALA A 148 8.12 -2.14 24.16
N VAL A 149 7.82 -2.13 22.85
CA VAL A 149 6.60 -2.72 22.26
C VAL A 149 6.96 -3.92 21.39
N PHE A 150 6.30 -5.05 21.63
CA PHE A 150 6.48 -6.32 20.93
C PHE A 150 5.23 -6.63 20.10
N GLY A 151 5.39 -6.73 18.78
CA GLY A 151 4.30 -7.01 17.85
C GLY A 151 4.27 -8.43 17.30
N TRP A 152 3.05 -8.92 17.04
CA TRP A 152 2.75 -10.13 16.25
C TRP A 152 1.55 -9.84 15.33
N ASP A 153 1.23 -10.74 14.41
CA ASP A 153 -0.01 -10.72 13.64
C ASP A 153 -0.92 -11.92 13.97
N THR A 154 -2.21 -11.80 13.69
CA THR A 154 -3.15 -12.94 13.55
C THR A 154 -2.68 -14.04 12.59
N LEU A 155 -1.79 -13.79 11.63
CA LEU A 155 -1.13 -14.87 10.87
C LEU A 155 -0.36 -15.86 11.76
N SER A 156 0.04 -15.44 12.97
CA SER A 156 0.59 -16.32 14.02
C SER A 156 -0.45 -17.22 14.70
N ILE A 157 -1.75 -16.87 14.61
CA ILE A 157 -2.90 -17.67 15.06
C ILE A 157 -3.32 -18.63 13.94
N ASP A 158 -3.35 -18.15 12.69
CA ASP A 158 -3.79 -18.92 11.52
C ASP A 158 -2.70 -19.90 11.02
N GLY A 159 -1.46 -19.79 11.54
CA GLY A 159 -0.38 -20.75 11.33
C GLY A 159 0.59 -20.40 10.21
N HIS A 160 0.55 -19.17 9.69
CA HIS A 160 1.32 -18.70 8.53
C HIS A 160 2.60 -17.93 8.91
N GLU A 161 2.68 -17.39 10.13
CA GLU A 161 3.86 -16.70 10.69
C GLU A 161 4.27 -17.32 12.03
N LYS A 162 5.51 -17.09 12.48
CA LYS A 162 5.99 -17.59 13.78
C LYS A 162 5.26 -16.88 14.94
N PRO A 163 4.94 -17.58 16.05
CA PRO A 163 5.31 -18.96 16.37
C PRO A 163 4.24 -20.00 15.97
N GLY A 164 3.39 -19.69 14.98
CA GLY A 164 2.28 -20.53 14.53
C GLY A 164 2.70 -21.86 13.90
N VAL A 165 1.70 -22.71 13.60
CA VAL A 165 1.84 -24.03 13.00
C VAL A 165 0.78 -24.18 11.90
N GLU A 166 1.23 -24.29 10.65
CA GLU A 166 0.37 -24.42 9.48
C GLU A 166 -0.61 -25.61 9.64
N GLY A 167 -1.91 -25.32 9.53
CA GLY A 167 -2.98 -26.30 9.68
C GLY A 167 -3.39 -26.65 11.13
N ASP A 168 -2.68 -26.15 12.15
CA ASP A 168 -3.06 -26.34 13.57
C ASP A 168 -3.20 -24.99 14.29
N VAL A 169 -4.38 -24.40 14.15
CA VAL A 169 -4.78 -23.14 14.82
C VAL A 169 -4.73 -23.28 16.35
N GLN A 170 -5.01 -24.46 16.91
CA GLN A 170 -5.01 -24.63 18.38
C GLN A 170 -3.59 -24.62 18.94
N GLN A 171 -2.66 -25.34 18.31
CA GLN A 171 -1.25 -25.28 18.68
C GLN A 171 -0.64 -23.89 18.38
N SER A 172 -1.07 -23.23 17.30
CA SER A 172 -0.68 -21.86 16.96
C SER A 172 -1.06 -20.86 18.06
N ILE A 173 -2.30 -20.91 18.55
CA ILE A 173 -2.76 -20.11 19.69
C ILE A 173 -1.93 -20.44 20.94
N GLN A 174 -1.69 -21.71 21.27
CA GLN A 174 -0.87 -22.07 22.44
C GLN A 174 0.58 -21.59 22.33
N ASN A 175 1.16 -21.56 21.12
CA ASN A 175 2.50 -21.03 20.88
C ASN A 175 2.54 -19.51 21.06
N LEU A 176 1.59 -18.79 20.46
CA LEU A 176 1.49 -17.34 20.57
C LEU A 176 1.22 -16.88 22.01
N ILE A 177 0.38 -17.60 22.75
CA ILE A 177 0.16 -17.37 24.20
C ILE A 177 1.50 -17.44 24.96
N GLN A 178 2.39 -18.38 24.62
CA GLN A 178 3.68 -18.53 25.27
C GLN A 178 4.65 -17.39 24.89
N SER A 179 4.77 -17.04 23.60
CA SER A 179 5.62 -15.91 23.16
C SER A 179 5.14 -14.55 23.70
N MET A 180 3.84 -14.29 23.71
CA MET A 180 3.27 -13.08 24.31
C MET A 180 3.47 -13.02 25.83
N LYS A 181 3.29 -14.14 26.55
CA LYS A 181 3.64 -14.22 27.98
C LYS A 181 5.13 -14.00 28.21
N LYS A 182 5.99 -14.42 27.29
CA LYS A 182 7.43 -14.17 27.37
C LYS A 182 7.76 -12.69 27.28
N ALA A 183 7.26 -11.99 26.25
CA ALA A 183 7.43 -10.54 26.13
C ALA A 183 6.85 -9.76 27.31
N HIS A 184 5.67 -10.14 27.81
CA HIS A 184 5.09 -9.54 29.02
C HIS A 184 5.97 -9.76 30.26
N ASN A 185 6.51 -10.98 30.45
CA ASN A 185 7.42 -11.29 31.56
C ASN A 185 8.79 -10.60 31.43
N LEU A 186 9.23 -10.27 30.22
CA LEU A 186 10.35 -9.36 29.99
C LEU A 186 10.00 -7.91 30.40
N GLY A 187 8.73 -7.54 30.45
CA GLY A 187 8.24 -6.20 30.80
C GLY A 187 7.73 -5.39 29.60
N GLY A 188 7.60 -6.01 28.43
CA GLY A 188 7.13 -5.37 27.21
C GLY A 188 5.63 -5.09 27.18
N ILE A 189 5.25 -4.11 26.35
CA ILE A 189 3.88 -3.88 25.90
C ILE A 189 3.63 -4.78 24.69
N LEU A 190 2.46 -5.42 24.62
CA LEU A 190 2.08 -6.31 23.52
C LEU A 190 1.19 -5.59 22.50
N THR A 191 1.37 -5.89 21.22
CA THR A 191 0.45 -5.48 20.16
C THR A 191 0.21 -6.61 19.15
N LEU A 192 -0.97 -6.63 18.53
CA LEU A 192 -1.43 -7.62 17.58
C LEU A 192 -2.07 -6.93 16.36
N SER A 193 -1.42 -7.04 15.20
CA SER A 193 -1.95 -6.61 13.89
C SER A 193 -2.83 -7.69 13.27
N THR A 194 -3.48 -7.37 12.14
CA THR A 194 -4.33 -8.34 11.42
C THR A 194 -4.06 -8.39 9.91
N HIS A 195 -3.65 -9.56 9.42
CA HIS A 195 -3.57 -9.92 8.00
C HIS A 195 -4.42 -11.18 7.64
N PRO A 196 -5.72 -11.22 7.98
CA PRO A 196 -6.58 -12.39 7.73
C PRO A 196 -6.71 -12.75 6.26
N TYR A 197 -6.66 -14.06 5.98
CA TYR A 197 -6.99 -14.63 4.67
C TYR A 197 -8.44 -14.32 4.26
N ASN A 198 -8.70 -14.28 2.96
CA ASN A 198 -10.00 -13.96 2.39
C ASN A 198 -11.04 -15.05 2.74
N PHE A 199 -11.99 -14.72 3.62
CA PHE A 199 -13.02 -15.63 4.09
C PHE A 199 -13.98 -16.15 3.00
N VAL A 200 -14.06 -15.48 1.84
CA VAL A 200 -14.92 -15.89 0.70
C VAL A 200 -14.19 -16.85 -0.23
N THR A 201 -12.95 -16.53 -0.62
CA THR A 201 -12.19 -17.28 -1.64
C THR A 201 -11.21 -18.31 -1.09
N GLY A 202 -10.67 -18.08 0.12
CA GLY A 202 -9.53 -18.82 0.65
C GLY A 202 -8.16 -18.31 0.18
N GLY A 203 -8.09 -17.21 -0.58
CA GLY A 203 -6.84 -16.50 -0.90
C GLY A 203 -6.24 -15.79 0.32
N ASP A 204 -5.04 -15.25 0.18
CA ASP A 204 -4.41 -14.45 1.24
C ASP A 204 -5.11 -13.07 1.41
N PHE A 205 -4.59 -12.25 2.33
CA PHE A 205 -5.11 -10.92 2.62
C PHE A 205 -5.09 -9.94 1.43
N LYS A 206 -4.33 -10.23 0.37
CA LYS A 206 -4.23 -9.43 -0.88
C LYS A 206 -5.16 -9.91 -1.98
N ASP A 207 -5.82 -11.07 -1.84
CA ASP A 207 -6.94 -11.43 -2.72
C ASP A 207 -8.14 -10.54 -2.36
N THR A 208 -8.29 -9.44 -3.08
CA THR A 208 -9.37 -8.46 -2.88
C THR A 208 -10.72 -8.91 -3.46
N SER A 209 -10.82 -10.10 -4.06
CA SER A 209 -12.04 -10.53 -4.75
C SER A 209 -13.13 -11.09 -3.82
N GLY A 210 -14.37 -11.13 -4.30
CA GLY A 210 -15.47 -11.83 -3.62
C GLY A 210 -16.39 -11.02 -2.69
N ASP A 211 -16.24 -9.68 -2.62
CA ASP A 211 -17.07 -8.77 -1.79
C ASP A 211 -17.01 -9.14 -0.28
N VAL A 212 -15.79 -9.38 0.21
CA VAL A 212 -15.53 -10.04 1.50
C VAL A 212 -16.24 -9.35 2.66
N VAL A 213 -16.13 -8.02 2.78
CA VAL A 213 -16.70 -7.27 3.92
C VAL A 213 -18.23 -7.40 3.99
N ASN A 214 -18.92 -7.34 2.85
CA ASN A 214 -20.38 -7.53 2.80
C ASN A 214 -20.79 -8.96 3.22
N GLU A 215 -19.95 -9.95 2.92
CA GLU A 215 -20.24 -11.36 3.19
C GLU A 215 -19.79 -11.84 4.58
N ILE A 216 -18.85 -11.18 5.25
CA ILE A 216 -18.47 -11.48 6.65
C ILE A 216 -19.26 -10.68 7.69
N LEU A 217 -19.96 -9.61 7.29
CA LEU A 217 -20.87 -8.88 8.18
C LEU A 217 -22.17 -9.67 8.44
N PRO A 218 -22.88 -9.39 9.55
CA PRO A 218 -24.20 -9.98 9.84
C PRO A 218 -25.15 -9.99 8.63
N GLY A 219 -25.70 -11.17 8.35
CA GLY A 219 -26.55 -11.43 7.17
C GLY A 219 -25.80 -11.79 5.88
N GLY A 220 -24.47 -11.82 5.91
CA GLY A 220 -23.61 -12.33 4.84
C GLY A 220 -23.25 -13.81 4.97
N LYS A 221 -22.92 -14.47 3.85
CA LYS A 221 -22.73 -15.94 3.77
C LYS A 221 -21.47 -16.48 4.44
N ALA A 222 -20.54 -15.61 4.84
CA ALA A 222 -19.26 -15.94 5.45
C ALA A 222 -19.14 -15.43 6.90
N ASN A 223 -20.20 -14.83 7.47
CA ASN A 223 -20.18 -14.32 8.84
C ASN A 223 -19.78 -15.39 9.86
N ASP A 224 -20.26 -16.63 9.74
CA ASP A 224 -19.87 -17.72 10.64
C ASP A 224 -18.37 -18.06 10.59
N LYS A 225 -17.72 -17.95 9.42
CA LYS A 225 -16.26 -18.13 9.30
C LYS A 225 -15.51 -17.02 10.03
N PHE A 226 -15.97 -15.78 9.87
CA PHE A 226 -15.36 -14.62 10.51
C PHE A 226 -15.57 -14.65 12.02
N ASN A 227 -16.76 -15.05 12.49
CA ASN A 227 -17.06 -15.31 13.90
C ASN A 227 -16.12 -16.38 14.48
N ALA A 228 -15.87 -17.47 13.77
CA ALA A 228 -14.92 -18.51 14.20
C ALA A 228 -13.47 -17.99 14.29
N TRP A 229 -13.06 -17.06 13.43
CA TRP A 229 -11.75 -16.41 13.49
C TRP A 229 -11.66 -15.41 14.65
N LEU A 230 -12.70 -14.62 14.90
CA LEU A 230 -12.79 -13.76 16.10
C LEU A 230 -12.82 -14.58 17.40
N ASP A 231 -13.36 -15.80 17.38
CA ASP A 231 -13.31 -16.75 18.49
C ASP A 231 -11.89 -17.23 18.82
N ASN A 232 -11.02 -17.35 17.81
CA ASN A 232 -9.59 -17.65 18.03
C ASN A 232 -8.90 -16.49 18.76
N ILE A 233 -9.17 -15.24 18.34
CA ILE A 233 -8.64 -14.03 18.97
C ILE A 233 -9.15 -13.89 20.41
N ALA A 234 -10.44 -14.17 20.65
CA ALA A 234 -10.99 -14.22 22.00
C ALA A 234 -10.34 -15.33 22.86
N THR A 235 -10.03 -16.48 22.27
CA THR A 235 -9.36 -17.60 22.95
C THR A 235 -7.93 -17.25 23.36
N LEU A 236 -7.17 -16.57 22.49
CA LEU A 236 -5.89 -15.96 22.83
C LEU A 236 -6.05 -14.97 23.99
N ALA A 237 -6.95 -13.99 23.85
CA ALA A 237 -7.14 -12.90 24.81
C ALA A 237 -7.50 -13.40 26.22
N HIS A 238 -8.43 -14.35 26.33
CA HIS A 238 -8.79 -14.99 27.61
C HIS A 238 -7.64 -15.79 28.24
N SER A 239 -6.78 -16.38 27.41
CA SER A 239 -5.63 -17.20 27.85
C SER A 239 -4.38 -16.39 28.22
N LEU A 240 -4.32 -15.11 27.83
CA LEU A 240 -3.29 -14.14 28.20
C LEU A 240 -3.43 -13.73 29.68
N LYS A 241 -3.00 -14.65 30.56
CA LYS A 241 -2.97 -14.52 32.02
C LYS A 241 -1.56 -14.69 32.59
N THR A 242 -1.22 -13.89 33.59
CA THR A 242 -0.02 -14.04 34.42
C THR A 242 -0.07 -15.32 35.26
N THR A 243 1.02 -15.68 35.94
CA THR A 243 1.05 -16.81 36.88
C THR A 243 0.19 -16.60 38.13
N ASP A 244 -0.11 -15.35 38.49
CA ASP A 244 -1.09 -14.97 39.52
C ASP A 244 -2.49 -14.66 38.95
N ASN A 245 -2.77 -15.13 37.73
CA ASN A 245 -4.08 -15.08 37.05
C ASN A 245 -4.65 -13.67 36.76
N LYS A 246 -3.81 -12.63 36.75
CA LYS A 246 -4.17 -11.31 36.23
C LYS A 246 -4.23 -11.32 34.72
N SER A 247 -5.02 -10.42 34.13
CA SER A 247 -5.03 -10.22 32.67
C SER A 247 -3.73 -9.57 32.21
N ILE A 248 -3.16 -10.11 31.14
CA ILE A 248 -2.11 -9.47 30.37
C ILE A 248 -2.80 -8.65 29.27
N PRO A 249 -2.65 -7.32 29.24
CA PRO A 249 -3.25 -6.47 28.22
C PRO A 249 -2.42 -6.43 26.94
N PHE A 250 -3.10 -6.21 25.81
CA PHE A 250 -2.46 -5.97 24.52
C PHE A 250 -3.23 -4.94 23.69
N ILE A 251 -2.52 -4.31 22.75
CA ILE A 251 -3.11 -3.46 21.72
C ILE A 251 -3.56 -4.35 20.56
N PHE A 252 -4.75 -4.14 20.02
CA PHE A 252 -5.27 -4.84 18.85
C PHE A 252 -5.55 -3.84 17.73
N ARG A 253 -4.98 -4.07 16.54
CA ARG A 253 -5.02 -3.14 15.41
C ARG A 253 -5.68 -3.79 14.17
N PRO A 254 -7.01 -3.94 14.17
CA PRO A 254 -7.72 -4.62 13.10
C PRO A 254 -7.86 -3.76 11.83
N PHE A 255 -7.71 -4.39 10.67
CA PHE A 255 -7.99 -3.85 9.33
C PHE A 255 -7.29 -2.52 9.00
N HIS A 256 -6.01 -2.40 9.38
CA HIS A 256 -5.11 -1.30 9.05
C HIS A 256 -4.96 -1.01 7.53
N GLU A 257 -4.43 0.18 7.21
CA GLU A 257 -4.16 0.68 5.85
C GLU A 257 -5.36 0.72 4.89
N GLN A 258 -6.61 0.75 5.39
CA GLN A 258 -7.81 0.63 4.55
C GLN A 258 -8.04 1.74 3.52
N ILE A 259 -7.28 2.85 3.55
CA ILE A 259 -7.32 3.89 2.51
C ILE A 259 -6.42 3.55 1.30
N GLY A 260 -5.65 2.47 1.40
CA GLY A 260 -5.02 1.77 0.29
C GLY A 260 -6.00 0.83 -0.44
N SER A 261 -5.46 -0.01 -1.31
CA SER A 261 -6.26 -0.92 -2.17
C SER A 261 -5.61 -2.29 -2.37
N TRP A 262 -4.63 -2.63 -1.53
CA TRP A 262 -3.85 -3.89 -1.54
C TRP A 262 -4.37 -4.96 -0.57
N PHE A 263 -5.41 -4.65 0.21
CA PHE A 263 -6.08 -5.56 1.14
C PHE A 263 -7.57 -5.68 0.82
N TRP A 264 -8.20 -6.83 1.12
CA TRP A 264 -9.63 -7.06 0.82
C TRP A 264 -10.62 -6.19 1.62
N TRP A 265 -10.14 -5.51 2.67
CA TRP A 265 -10.90 -4.49 3.42
C TRP A 265 -10.62 -3.04 2.97
N GLY A 266 -9.82 -2.87 1.90
CA GLY A 266 -9.40 -1.57 1.37
C GLY A 266 -10.46 -0.85 0.52
N GLU A 267 -10.20 0.42 0.23
CA GLU A 267 -11.16 1.37 -0.37
C GLU A 267 -11.68 0.94 -1.75
N SER A 268 -10.89 0.22 -2.55
CA SER A 268 -11.26 -0.32 -3.87
C SER A 268 -12.40 -1.34 -3.84
N THR A 269 -12.72 -1.90 -2.67
CA THR A 269 -13.75 -2.95 -2.50
C THR A 269 -14.77 -2.58 -1.43
N THR A 270 -14.32 -1.89 -0.39
CA THR A 270 -15.06 -1.64 0.84
C THR A 270 -15.44 -0.17 0.94
N ASN A 271 -16.75 0.15 0.92
CA ASN A 271 -17.17 1.53 1.14
C ASN A 271 -16.95 1.96 2.61
N PRO A 272 -16.92 3.27 2.91
CA PRO A 272 -16.57 3.75 4.25
C PRO A 272 -17.48 3.24 5.37
N GLU A 273 -18.78 3.05 5.09
CA GLU A 273 -19.75 2.57 6.07
C GLU A 273 -19.70 1.04 6.25
N GLN A 274 -19.35 0.28 5.19
CA GLN A 274 -18.99 -1.14 5.29
C GLN A 274 -17.77 -1.33 6.20
N TYR A 275 -16.72 -0.51 6.04
CA TYR A 275 -15.55 -0.58 6.91
C TYR A 275 -15.88 -0.21 8.36
N LYS A 276 -16.65 0.87 8.58
CA LYS A 276 -17.10 1.25 9.93
C LYS A 276 -17.91 0.14 10.57
N ALA A 277 -18.84 -0.48 9.85
CA ALA A 277 -19.60 -1.63 10.33
C ALA A 277 -18.69 -2.81 10.69
N LEU A 278 -17.69 -3.13 9.85
CA LEU A 278 -16.71 -4.21 10.10
C LEU A 278 -15.91 -3.98 11.39
N TYR A 279 -15.35 -2.79 11.55
CA TYR A 279 -14.57 -2.43 12.73
C TYR A 279 -15.46 -2.44 13.99
N ARG A 280 -16.64 -1.81 13.94
CA ARG A 280 -17.60 -1.81 15.06
C ARG A 280 -18.03 -3.23 15.45
N TYR A 281 -18.38 -4.06 14.48
CA TYR A 281 -18.78 -5.44 14.70
C TYR A 281 -17.66 -6.27 15.35
N THR A 282 -16.42 -6.08 14.91
CA THR A 282 -15.23 -6.73 15.49
C THR A 282 -15.04 -6.36 16.97
N VAL A 283 -15.12 -5.06 17.29
CA VAL A 283 -15.04 -4.56 18.67
C VAL A 283 -16.19 -5.13 19.52
N GLU A 284 -17.44 -5.04 19.05
CA GLU A 284 -18.61 -5.53 19.78
C GLU A 284 -18.60 -7.06 19.96
N TYR A 285 -18.13 -7.80 18.98
CA TYR A 285 -18.01 -9.25 19.06
C TYR A 285 -17.00 -9.64 20.15
N LEU A 286 -15.77 -9.11 20.10
CA LEU A 286 -14.75 -9.42 21.10
C LEU A 286 -15.16 -8.93 22.50
N ARG A 287 -15.49 -7.63 22.63
CA ARG A 287 -15.81 -6.96 23.90
C ARG A 287 -17.11 -7.43 24.53
N ASP A 288 -18.22 -7.33 23.80
CA ASP A 288 -19.57 -7.50 24.36
C ASP A 288 -20.11 -8.93 24.16
N LYS A 289 -19.81 -9.59 23.03
CA LYS A 289 -20.28 -10.97 22.76
C LYS A 289 -19.38 -12.07 23.35
N LYS A 290 -18.07 -11.85 23.38
CA LYS A 290 -17.08 -12.81 23.91
C LYS A 290 -16.47 -12.41 25.26
N GLY A 291 -16.82 -11.24 25.80
CA GLY A 291 -16.39 -10.79 27.14
C GLY A 291 -14.88 -10.52 27.24
N VAL A 292 -14.25 -10.08 26.15
CA VAL A 292 -12.80 -9.79 26.11
C VAL A 292 -12.54 -8.40 26.68
N HIS A 293 -11.89 -8.37 27.85
CA HIS A 293 -11.67 -7.16 28.67
C HIS A 293 -10.19 -6.77 28.81
N ASN A 294 -9.30 -7.28 27.94
CA ASN A 294 -7.86 -7.01 27.97
C ASN A 294 -7.26 -6.46 26.66
N ILE A 295 -8.10 -5.81 25.85
CA ILE A 295 -7.71 -5.18 24.57
C ILE A 295 -7.80 -3.65 24.68
N LEU A 296 -6.83 -2.95 24.08
CA LEU A 296 -6.97 -1.57 23.61
C LEU A 296 -7.06 -1.55 22.08
N TYR A 297 -8.00 -0.81 21.49
CA TYR A 297 -8.27 -0.85 20.06
C TYR A 297 -7.57 0.28 19.29
N ALA A 298 -6.73 -0.07 18.31
CA ALA A 298 -5.97 0.88 17.50
C ALA A 298 -6.51 0.97 16.05
N TYR A 299 -6.65 2.20 15.55
CA TYR A 299 -7.14 2.50 14.20
C TYR A 299 -6.04 3.23 13.43
N SER A 300 -5.48 2.58 12.40
CA SER A 300 -4.41 3.13 11.57
C SER A 300 -4.78 3.06 10.08
N PRO A 301 -5.35 4.12 9.51
CA PRO A 301 -5.87 4.09 8.13
C PRO A 301 -4.80 4.09 7.05
N GLY A 302 -3.54 4.39 7.40
CA GLY A 302 -2.45 4.78 6.49
C GLY A 302 -2.22 6.30 6.51
N ALA A 303 -1.03 6.74 6.07
CA ALA A 303 -0.60 8.14 6.04
C ALA A 303 -0.91 8.88 4.71
N GLY A 304 -0.50 10.14 4.61
CA GLY A 304 -0.34 10.88 3.36
C GLY A 304 -1.56 11.63 2.81
N ASN A 305 -2.73 11.55 3.45
CA ASN A 305 -3.96 12.17 2.92
C ASN A 305 -4.95 12.70 3.96
N ASP A 306 -5.86 13.56 3.50
CA ASP A 306 -6.92 14.18 4.29
C ASP A 306 -7.96 13.17 4.81
N ARG A 307 -8.26 12.13 4.01
CA ARG A 307 -9.29 11.09 4.20
C ARG A 307 -9.20 10.23 5.47
N TYR A 308 -8.24 10.46 6.36
CA TYR A 308 -8.05 9.77 7.66
C TYR A 308 -9.34 9.48 8.44
N LEU A 309 -10.31 10.40 8.45
CA LEU A 309 -11.60 10.24 9.15
C LEU A 309 -12.73 9.62 8.30
N LYS A 310 -12.53 9.41 6.99
CA LYS A 310 -13.53 8.86 6.06
C LYS A 310 -14.07 7.51 6.55
N THR A 311 -13.16 6.63 7.00
CA THR A 311 -13.41 5.28 7.52
C THR A 311 -13.47 5.18 9.05
N TYR A 312 -13.49 6.31 9.79
CA TYR A 312 -13.40 6.29 11.26
C TYR A 312 -14.67 5.70 11.92
N PRO A 313 -14.58 4.62 12.73
CA PRO A 313 -15.75 3.95 13.32
C PRO A 313 -16.40 4.73 14.46
N GLY A 314 -15.70 5.67 15.10
CA GLY A 314 -16.23 6.55 16.15
C GLY A 314 -15.58 6.39 17.52
N ASP A 315 -15.79 7.40 18.37
CA ASP A 315 -15.14 7.60 19.68
C ASP A 315 -15.36 6.47 20.71
N ALA A 316 -16.35 5.60 20.47
CA ALA A 316 -16.71 4.44 21.28
C ALA A 316 -16.05 3.11 20.82
N TYR A 317 -15.16 3.18 19.81
CA TYR A 317 -14.54 2.02 19.16
C TYR A 317 -13.02 2.11 18.99
N VAL A 318 -12.38 3.26 19.21
CA VAL A 318 -10.93 3.46 19.06
C VAL A 318 -10.32 4.05 20.33
N ASP A 319 -9.29 3.41 20.89
CA ASP A 319 -8.47 3.91 22.00
C ASP A 319 -7.23 4.68 21.51
N ILE A 320 -6.63 4.21 20.40
CA ILE A 320 -5.36 4.69 19.85
C ILE A 320 -5.56 5.11 18.38
N PHE A 321 -5.23 6.35 18.06
CA PHE A 321 -5.10 6.83 16.68
C PHE A 321 -3.70 6.54 16.16
N GLY A 322 -3.60 5.72 15.12
CA GLY A 322 -2.35 5.37 14.45
C GLY A 322 -2.21 6.04 13.09
N ILE A 323 -0.97 6.15 12.59
CA ILE A 323 -0.65 6.18 11.15
C ILE A 323 0.43 5.15 10.85
N ASP A 324 0.35 4.59 9.65
CA ASP A 324 1.33 3.66 9.09
C ASP A 324 2.04 4.39 7.95
N SER A 325 3.37 4.53 8.04
CA SER A 325 4.14 5.45 7.18
C SER A 325 5.56 4.95 6.89
N TYR A 326 5.81 4.58 5.63
CA TYR A 326 7.11 4.11 5.15
C TYR A 326 7.75 5.13 4.21
N ASP A 327 9.07 5.28 4.31
CA ASP A 327 9.87 6.21 3.49
C ASP A 327 10.24 5.60 2.12
N ASN A 328 10.89 6.36 1.24
CA ASN A 328 11.33 5.88 -0.06
C ASN A 328 12.73 5.24 0.02
N LYS A 329 12.87 3.95 -0.33
CA LYS A 329 14.13 3.19 -0.21
C LYS A 329 15.33 3.87 -0.90
N GLU A 330 15.08 4.57 -2.01
CA GLU A 330 16.12 5.22 -2.81
C GLU A 330 16.45 6.65 -2.37
N ASN A 331 15.56 7.33 -1.63
CA ASN A 331 15.72 8.72 -1.20
C ASN A 331 15.26 8.95 0.25
N ALA A 332 15.59 8.00 1.14
CA ALA A 332 15.13 8.01 2.52
C ALA A 332 15.72 9.16 3.34
N GLY A 333 14.97 9.65 4.33
CA GLY A 333 15.32 10.77 5.17
C GLY A 333 15.12 12.13 4.47
N SER A 334 14.34 12.16 3.39
CA SER A 334 14.08 13.39 2.63
C SER A 334 13.23 14.40 3.41
N GLU A 335 13.45 15.69 3.16
CA GLU A 335 12.64 16.78 3.75
C GLU A 335 11.16 16.65 3.39
N ALA A 336 10.85 16.11 2.20
CA ALA A 336 9.48 15.87 1.76
C ALA A 336 8.77 14.79 2.59
N TYR A 337 9.44 13.65 2.85
CA TYR A 337 8.92 12.60 3.72
C TYR A 337 8.72 13.12 5.15
N MET A 338 9.75 13.74 5.74
CA MET A 338 9.67 14.30 7.09
C MET A 338 8.55 15.33 7.23
N SER A 339 8.37 16.21 6.24
CA SER A 339 7.28 17.20 6.24
C SER A 339 5.88 16.57 6.18
N SER A 340 5.73 15.46 5.44
CA SER A 340 4.45 14.73 5.40
C SER A 340 4.20 13.97 6.69
N LEU A 341 5.21 13.29 7.22
CA LEU A 341 5.14 12.55 8.48
C LEU A 341 4.75 13.48 9.64
N LEU A 342 5.42 14.63 9.81
CA LEU A 342 5.07 15.60 10.86
C LEU A 342 3.65 16.16 10.68
N LYS A 343 3.23 16.48 9.46
CA LYS A 343 1.86 16.94 9.17
C LYS A 343 0.81 15.91 9.62
N ASP A 344 1.01 14.63 9.33
CA ASP A 344 0.05 13.59 9.68
C ASP A 344 0.12 13.20 11.17
N LEU A 345 1.31 13.22 11.79
CA LEU A 345 1.47 13.07 13.24
C LEU A 345 0.76 14.20 14.01
N ASN A 346 0.96 15.46 13.62
CA ASN A 346 0.32 16.62 14.24
C ASN A 346 -1.22 16.56 14.13
N LYS A 347 -1.72 16.02 13.00
CA LYS A 347 -3.15 15.76 12.77
C LYS A 347 -3.70 14.70 13.73
N ILE A 348 -3.03 13.54 13.90
CA ILE A 348 -3.52 12.49 14.80
C ILE A 348 -3.33 12.83 16.29
N VAL A 349 -2.29 13.59 16.64
CA VAL A 349 -2.09 14.10 18.01
C VAL A 349 -3.20 15.07 18.38
N SER A 350 -3.48 16.07 17.55
CA SER A 350 -4.58 17.02 17.76
C SER A 350 -5.93 16.31 17.90
N LEU A 351 -6.17 15.29 17.07
CA LEU A 351 -7.37 14.45 17.11
C LEU A 351 -7.45 13.64 18.41
N ALA A 352 -6.35 13.01 18.83
CA ALA A 352 -6.28 12.22 20.06
C ALA A 352 -6.51 13.08 21.30
N GLU A 353 -5.85 14.23 21.43
CA GLU A 353 -6.06 15.19 22.53
C GLU A 353 -7.53 15.63 22.59
N SER A 354 -8.12 16.03 21.45
CA SER A 354 -9.53 16.47 21.38
C SER A 354 -10.55 15.42 21.80
N LYS A 355 -10.18 14.13 21.81
CA LYS A 355 -11.03 12.98 22.16
C LYS A 355 -10.58 12.26 23.45
N GLY A 356 -9.55 12.80 24.13
CA GLY A 356 -8.95 12.21 25.32
C GLY A 356 -8.29 10.85 25.10
N LYS A 357 -7.91 10.52 23.86
CA LYS A 357 -7.34 9.26 23.37
C LYS A 357 -5.80 9.32 23.29
N ILE A 358 -5.19 8.26 22.77
CA ILE A 358 -3.75 8.12 22.51
C ILE A 358 -3.47 8.35 21.02
N ALA A 359 -2.26 8.81 20.67
CA ALA A 359 -1.73 8.87 19.30
C ALA A 359 -0.44 8.05 19.19
N ALA A 360 -0.21 7.40 18.05
CA ALA A 360 0.96 6.57 17.80
C ALA A 360 1.38 6.57 16.32
N LEU A 361 2.66 6.32 16.09
CA LEU A 361 3.20 5.94 14.77
C LEU A 361 3.17 4.40 14.72
N THR A 362 2.02 3.85 14.33
CA THR A 362 1.69 2.42 14.46
C THR A 362 2.57 1.53 13.59
N GLU A 363 3.01 2.04 12.45
CA GLU A 363 4.10 1.47 11.65
C GLU A 363 5.00 2.59 11.08
N PHE A 364 6.32 2.38 11.13
CA PHE A 364 7.29 3.16 10.36
C PHE A 364 8.46 2.31 9.87
N GLY A 365 9.09 2.72 8.77
CA GLY A 365 10.31 2.08 8.29
C GLY A 365 10.99 2.81 7.14
N TYR A 366 12.26 2.47 6.92
CA TYR A 366 13.13 3.04 5.88
C TYR A 366 12.54 2.86 4.47
N SER A 367 11.78 1.79 4.26
CA SER A 367 10.79 1.66 3.19
C SER A 367 9.84 0.50 3.49
N ALA A 368 8.78 0.33 2.70
CA ALA A 368 7.92 -0.86 2.71
C ALA A 368 8.60 -2.12 2.10
N GLN A 369 9.91 -2.03 1.82
CA GLN A 369 10.81 -3.14 1.51
C GLN A 369 12.05 -3.10 2.43
N GLY A 370 11.90 -2.52 3.63
CA GLY A 370 12.97 -2.39 4.62
C GLY A 370 14.15 -1.50 4.21
N LEU A 371 15.26 -1.71 4.91
CA LEU A 371 16.59 -1.12 4.70
C LEU A 371 17.23 -1.63 3.40
N LYS A 372 18.22 -0.91 2.88
CA LYS A 372 19.17 -1.44 1.89
C LYS A 372 20.27 -2.22 2.61
N GLU A 373 20.85 -3.23 1.96
CA GLU A 373 22.05 -3.92 2.47
C GLU A 373 23.21 -2.93 2.69
N LYS A 374 23.41 -2.00 1.74
CA LYS A 374 24.42 -0.94 1.75
C LYS A 374 23.92 0.31 1.01
N GLY A 375 24.49 1.48 1.29
CA GLY A 375 24.13 2.73 0.62
C GLY A 375 22.82 3.35 1.13
N ASN A 376 22.55 3.22 2.42
CA ASN A 376 21.45 3.88 3.12
C ASN A 376 21.79 5.34 3.46
N THR A 377 20.76 6.14 3.75
CA THR A 377 20.92 7.42 4.48
C THR A 377 21.39 7.14 5.90
N LEU A 378 22.69 7.25 6.16
CA LEU A 378 23.38 6.71 7.36
C LEU A 378 22.99 7.32 8.71
N ASP A 379 22.14 8.35 8.75
CA ASP A 379 21.60 9.00 9.94
C ASP A 379 20.07 8.86 10.08
N TRP A 380 19.43 7.95 9.33
CA TRP A 380 17.98 7.92 9.15
C TRP A 380 17.16 7.81 10.45
N TYR A 381 17.48 6.89 11.37
CA TYR A 381 16.70 6.73 12.60
C TYR A 381 16.82 7.97 13.48
N THR A 382 18.04 8.49 13.69
CA THR A 382 18.17 9.70 14.52
C THR A 382 17.64 10.95 13.81
N ARG A 383 17.67 11.04 12.47
CA ARG A 383 17.08 12.14 11.69
C ARG A 383 15.56 12.16 11.84
N ILE A 384 14.88 11.03 11.58
CA ILE A 384 13.42 10.93 11.73
C ILE A 384 13.01 11.17 13.19
N PHE A 385 13.73 10.60 14.16
CA PHE A 385 13.38 10.78 15.57
C PHE A 385 13.57 12.23 16.06
N LYS A 386 14.65 12.92 15.63
CA LYS A 386 14.86 14.35 15.95
C LYS A 386 13.83 15.26 15.30
N ALA A 387 13.31 14.89 14.11
CA ALA A 387 12.20 15.61 13.50
C ALA A 387 10.92 15.47 14.35
N ILE A 388 10.56 14.25 14.75
CA ILE A 388 9.37 13.97 15.59
C ILE A 388 9.49 14.65 16.96
N THR A 389 10.60 14.46 17.67
CA THR A 389 10.82 15.03 19.01
C THR A 389 11.00 16.56 19.01
N GLY A 390 11.47 17.13 17.91
CA GLY A 390 11.62 18.58 17.74
C GLY A 390 10.33 19.34 17.46
N ASP A 391 9.29 18.69 16.92
CA ASP A 391 7.97 19.28 16.72
C ASP A 391 7.17 19.29 18.04
N SER A 392 6.46 20.38 18.34
CA SER A 392 5.72 20.54 19.60
C SER A 392 4.54 19.59 19.77
N GLU A 393 3.99 19.06 18.67
CA GLU A 393 2.83 18.18 18.61
C GLU A 393 3.24 16.74 18.28
N ALA A 394 4.01 16.50 17.21
CA ALA A 394 4.38 15.13 16.80
C ALA A 394 5.10 14.35 17.90
N SER A 395 5.89 15.04 18.73
CA SER A 395 6.56 14.50 19.91
C SER A 395 5.64 13.95 21.01
N LYS A 396 4.31 14.15 20.91
CA LYS A 396 3.32 13.61 21.85
C LYS A 396 2.80 12.21 21.48
N ILE A 397 3.38 11.51 20.50
CA ILE A 397 3.02 10.10 20.26
C ILE A 397 3.52 9.19 21.39
N ALA A 398 2.73 8.19 21.79
CA ALA A 398 3.11 7.25 22.84
C ALA A 398 4.16 6.23 22.37
N TYR A 399 4.10 5.81 21.11
CA TYR A 399 5.04 4.85 20.53
C TYR A 399 5.27 5.04 19.03
N MET A 400 6.41 4.53 18.56
CA MET A 400 6.74 4.33 17.15
C MET A 400 7.26 2.90 16.94
N MET A 401 6.66 2.14 16.03
CA MET A 401 6.93 0.72 15.84
C MET A 401 7.36 0.38 14.42
N THR A 402 8.42 -0.41 14.26
CA THR A 402 8.91 -0.86 12.95
C THR A 402 8.64 -2.35 12.71
N TRP A 403 8.82 -2.78 11.46
CA TRP A 403 8.38 -4.11 11.02
C TRP A 403 9.40 -5.23 11.31
N ALA A 404 9.10 -6.44 10.85
CA ALA A 404 9.79 -7.67 11.20
C ALA A 404 11.03 -7.94 10.32
N ASN A 405 12.11 -8.42 10.96
CA ASN A 405 13.36 -8.78 10.29
C ASN A 405 13.29 -10.20 9.67
N PHE A 406 12.39 -10.44 8.71
CA PHE A 406 12.24 -11.76 8.07
C PHE A 406 13.45 -12.15 7.18
N ASP A 407 14.13 -11.17 6.55
CA ASP A 407 15.28 -11.41 5.66
C ASP A 407 16.23 -10.20 5.59
N THR A 408 17.38 -10.32 4.91
CA THR A 408 18.39 -9.24 4.80
C THR A 408 18.23 -8.30 3.60
N VAL A 409 17.21 -8.48 2.75
CA VAL A 409 17.15 -7.88 1.39
C VAL A 409 15.92 -6.99 1.19
N ASN A 410 14.75 -7.51 1.56
CA ASN A 410 13.44 -6.89 1.37
C ASN A 410 12.65 -6.77 2.69
N ASN A 411 13.07 -7.46 3.75
CA ASN A 411 12.40 -7.43 5.05
C ASN A 411 13.39 -7.30 6.22
N LEU A 412 14.25 -6.27 6.16
CA LEU A 412 15.11 -5.85 7.27
C LEU A 412 14.68 -4.45 7.72
N TYR A 413 14.28 -4.28 8.98
CA TYR A 413 13.70 -3.03 9.50
C TYR A 413 14.41 -2.48 10.74
N THR A 414 15.21 -3.30 11.42
CA THR A 414 16.22 -2.86 12.39
C THR A 414 17.61 -3.35 11.97
N PRO A 415 18.67 -2.52 12.07
CA PRO A 415 20.00 -2.88 11.60
C PRO A 415 20.69 -3.85 12.56
N TYR A 416 21.21 -4.94 12.02
CA TYR A 416 21.82 -6.00 12.81
C TYR A 416 23.27 -5.70 13.21
N LYS A 417 23.69 -6.34 14.31
CA LYS A 417 25.08 -6.53 14.71
C LYS A 417 25.45 -7.99 14.45
N ASP A 418 26.53 -8.23 13.72
CA ASP A 418 26.96 -9.59 13.37
C ASP A 418 27.67 -10.26 14.55
N ILE A 419 26.86 -10.68 15.54
CA ILE A 419 27.32 -11.40 16.74
C ILE A 419 27.72 -12.86 16.44
N ASN A 420 27.29 -13.39 15.30
CA ASN A 420 27.49 -14.78 14.88
C ASN A 420 28.68 -14.95 13.92
N GLY A 421 29.16 -13.86 13.33
CA GLY A 421 30.26 -13.85 12.37
C GLY A 421 29.88 -14.43 11.00
N ASN A 422 28.60 -14.32 10.60
CA ASN A 422 28.05 -14.96 9.41
C ASN A 422 27.23 -14.03 8.49
N LEU A 423 27.18 -12.73 8.78
CA LEU A 423 26.44 -11.73 8.00
C LEU A 423 27.35 -10.74 7.22
N GLY A 424 28.67 -10.96 7.26
CA GLY A 424 29.65 -10.10 6.60
C GLY A 424 30.03 -8.86 7.43
N GLY A 425 29.89 -8.92 8.75
CA GLY A 425 30.07 -7.78 9.64
C GLY A 425 28.76 -7.00 9.89
N ASN A 426 28.85 -5.94 10.69
CA ASN A 426 27.68 -5.18 11.13
C ASN A 426 27.00 -4.43 9.98
N HIS A 427 25.67 -4.32 10.03
CA HIS A 427 24.92 -3.45 9.14
C HIS A 427 25.34 -1.98 9.33
N GLU A 428 25.50 -1.22 8.24
CA GLU A 428 26.05 0.14 8.28
C GLU A 428 25.24 1.12 9.16
N LEU A 429 23.92 1.00 9.17
CA LEU A 429 23.03 1.79 10.04
C LEU A 429 23.05 1.41 11.53
N LEU A 430 23.77 0.36 11.94
CA LEU A 430 23.85 -0.06 13.35
C LEU A 430 24.29 1.08 14.26
N LYS A 431 25.23 1.92 13.80
CA LYS A 431 25.76 3.05 14.58
C LYS A 431 24.72 4.14 14.84
N ASP A 432 23.86 4.44 13.87
CA ASP A 432 22.79 5.43 14.01
C ASP A 432 21.64 4.89 14.86
N PHE A 433 21.22 3.63 14.64
CA PHE A 433 20.22 2.99 15.50
C PHE A 433 20.68 2.87 16.97
N GLN A 434 21.98 2.57 17.18
CA GLN A 434 22.58 2.64 18.51
C GLN A 434 22.57 4.06 19.11
N ASP A 435 22.62 5.13 18.33
CA ASP A 435 22.57 6.50 18.84
C ASP A 435 21.12 7.00 19.01
N PHE A 436 20.16 6.48 18.25
CA PHE A 436 18.72 6.60 18.48
C PHE A 436 18.30 5.96 19.81
N TYR A 437 18.85 4.78 20.13
CA TYR A 437 18.74 4.14 21.45
C TYR A 437 19.33 4.97 22.61
N LYS A 438 20.27 5.90 22.34
CA LYS A 438 20.88 6.76 23.37
C LYS A 438 20.18 8.11 23.55
N ASP A 439 19.14 8.41 22.77
CA ASP A 439 18.36 9.63 22.99
C ASP A 439 17.44 9.44 24.20
N ASN A 440 17.48 10.36 25.17
CA ASN A 440 16.75 10.23 26.42
C ASN A 440 15.22 10.21 26.25
N ASN A 441 14.71 10.58 25.06
CA ASN A 441 13.28 10.56 24.76
C ASN A 441 12.84 9.23 24.10
N THR A 442 13.77 8.37 23.67
CA THR A 442 13.44 7.04 23.13
C THR A 442 13.39 6.04 24.28
N LEU A 443 12.24 5.41 24.52
CA LEU A 443 12.12 4.38 25.55
C LEU A 443 12.24 2.98 24.93
N PHE A 444 13.24 2.22 25.37
CA PHE A 444 13.34 0.78 25.15
C PHE A 444 12.84 0.06 26.41
N ARG A 445 12.96 -1.27 26.45
CA ARG A 445 12.37 -2.12 27.49
C ARG A 445 12.81 -1.74 28.92
N ASN A 446 14.04 -1.27 29.10
CA ASN A 446 14.58 -0.91 30.42
C ASN A 446 13.97 0.38 30.96
N GLU A 447 13.63 1.33 30.09
CA GLU A 447 13.11 2.65 30.46
C GLU A 447 11.60 2.62 30.72
N VAL A 448 10.88 1.59 30.23
CA VAL A 448 9.42 1.39 30.45
C VAL A 448 9.03 1.49 31.94
N GLY A 449 9.85 0.95 32.83
CA GLY A 449 9.60 0.95 34.27
C GLY A 449 8.42 0.03 34.67
N LYS A 450 7.47 0.55 35.46
CA LYS A 450 6.33 -0.22 35.99
C LYS A 450 5.00 0.32 35.47
N ILE A 451 4.41 -0.40 34.50
CA ILE A 451 3.04 -0.16 34.02
C ILE A 451 2.00 -0.76 34.97
N TYR A 452 2.12 -2.04 35.31
CA TYR A 452 1.03 -2.86 35.88
C TYR A 452 1.09 -3.01 37.41
N GLY A 453 -0.08 -3.22 38.03
CA GLY A 453 -0.21 -3.43 39.47
C GLY A 453 0.16 -2.19 40.27
N THR A 454 -0.26 -1.02 39.79
CA THR A 454 -0.05 0.28 40.47
C THR A 454 -1.11 0.52 41.54
N ASN A 455 -2.28 -0.11 41.40
CA ASN A 455 -3.49 0.11 42.19
C ASN A 455 -4.04 1.56 42.09
N LYS A 456 -3.62 2.35 41.08
CA LYS A 456 -4.26 3.62 40.73
C LYS A 456 -5.73 3.36 40.39
N THR A 457 -6.66 4.03 41.06
CA THR A 457 -8.07 4.04 40.62
C THR A 457 -8.19 4.89 39.37
N ILE A 458 -8.49 4.28 38.23
CA ILE A 458 -8.60 4.93 36.93
C ILE A 458 -10.09 4.95 36.53
N PRO A 459 -10.83 6.04 36.79
CA PRO A 459 -12.26 6.11 36.51
C PRO A 459 -12.48 6.23 35.00
N VAL A 460 -13.49 5.53 34.48
CA VAL A 460 -13.84 5.54 33.05
C VAL A 460 -15.03 6.47 32.77
N SER A 461 -15.04 7.04 31.57
CA SER A 461 -16.23 7.70 31.01
C SER A 461 -17.29 6.66 30.60
N GLU A 462 -18.55 7.04 30.62
CA GLU A 462 -19.64 6.17 30.16
C GLU A 462 -19.58 5.98 28.64
N ARG A 463 -19.72 4.72 28.19
CA ARG A 463 -19.80 4.39 26.77
C ARG A 463 -21.26 4.51 26.29
N LYS A 464 -21.50 5.40 25.34
CA LYS A 464 -22.77 5.40 24.58
C LYS A 464 -22.70 4.33 23.51
N SER A 465 -23.52 3.28 23.65
CA SER A 465 -23.79 2.32 22.58
C SER A 465 -24.46 3.02 21.39
N GLN A 466 -24.32 2.48 20.18
CA GLN A 466 -24.77 3.12 18.94
C GLN A 466 -25.69 2.20 18.13
N ARG A 467 -26.73 2.79 17.56
CA ARG A 467 -27.58 2.18 16.53
C ARG A 467 -26.97 2.45 15.16
N TYR A 468 -26.86 1.45 14.29
CA TYR A 468 -26.34 1.66 12.93
C TYR A 468 -26.79 0.59 11.93
N LEU A 469 -27.08 0.99 10.70
CA LEU A 469 -27.27 0.11 9.55
C LEU A 469 -25.99 -0.67 9.25
N ILE A 470 -26.11 -1.98 9.03
CA ILE A 470 -25.00 -2.90 8.72
C ILE A 470 -25.07 -3.33 7.24
N ARG A 471 -26.26 -3.75 6.81
CA ARG A 471 -26.51 -4.28 5.47
C ARG A 471 -27.93 -3.89 5.01
N PRO A 472 -28.16 -3.57 3.72
CA PRO A 472 -27.14 -3.03 2.81
C PRO A 472 -26.52 -1.78 3.45
N ALA A 473 -25.21 -1.58 3.30
CA ALA A 473 -24.56 -0.42 3.90
C ALA A 473 -25.08 0.89 3.30
N ASP A 474 -24.96 1.98 4.04
CA ASP A 474 -25.26 3.31 3.51
C ASP A 474 -24.35 3.66 2.31
N HIS A 475 -24.88 4.41 1.35
CA HIS A 475 -24.27 4.70 0.04
C HIS A 475 -23.79 3.42 -0.70
N SER A 476 -24.60 2.35 -0.67
CA SER A 476 -24.34 1.10 -1.42
C SER A 476 -25.31 0.85 -2.56
N LEU A 477 -24.85 0.08 -3.55
CA LEU A 477 -25.61 -0.30 -4.74
C LEU A 477 -26.36 -1.62 -4.52
N VAL A 478 -27.69 -1.56 -4.48
CA VAL A 478 -28.56 -2.72 -4.31
C VAL A 478 -28.96 -3.29 -5.69
N GLY A 479 -28.24 -4.33 -6.10
CA GLY A 479 -28.35 -4.95 -7.43
C GLY A 479 -29.40 -6.05 -7.59
N SER A 480 -30.40 -6.14 -6.70
CA SER A 480 -31.37 -7.25 -6.63
C SER A 480 -32.76 -6.75 -6.21
N ARG A 481 -33.82 -7.44 -6.66
CA ARG A 481 -35.22 -7.19 -6.24
C ARG A 481 -35.49 -7.49 -4.76
N LYS A 482 -34.58 -8.23 -4.12
CA LYS A 482 -34.59 -8.64 -2.71
C LYS A 482 -33.19 -8.45 -2.14
N SER A 483 -33.06 -7.78 -1.01
CA SER A 483 -31.78 -7.62 -0.31
C SER A 483 -31.96 -7.82 1.19
N THR A 484 -31.04 -8.50 1.85
CA THR A 484 -31.03 -8.62 3.32
C THR A 484 -30.83 -7.25 3.93
N ILE A 485 -31.75 -6.81 4.79
CA ILE A 485 -31.55 -5.63 5.64
C ILE A 485 -31.20 -6.10 7.06
N VAL A 486 -30.15 -5.54 7.66
CA VAL A 486 -29.65 -5.83 9.01
C VAL A 486 -29.15 -4.53 9.65
N THR A 487 -29.56 -4.30 10.90
CA THR A 487 -29.13 -3.14 11.69
C THR A 487 -28.83 -3.52 13.14
N LYS A 488 -27.91 -2.78 13.78
CA LYS A 488 -27.66 -2.83 15.22
C LYS A 488 -28.70 -2.00 15.96
N GLY A 489 -29.39 -2.62 16.91
CA GLY A 489 -30.21 -1.91 17.92
C GLY A 489 -29.48 -1.79 19.25
N LEU A 490 -30.04 -1.00 20.18
CA LEU A 490 -29.66 -1.02 21.59
C LEU A 490 -30.38 -2.18 22.32
N PRO A 491 -29.89 -2.63 23.49
CA PRO A 491 -30.56 -3.67 24.28
C PRO A 491 -32.03 -3.37 24.56
N GLU A 492 -32.34 -2.10 24.89
CA GLU A 492 -33.66 -1.54 25.18
C GLU A 492 -34.57 -1.35 23.95
N ASP A 493 -34.07 -1.46 22.72
CA ASP A 493 -34.95 -1.43 21.54
C ASP A 493 -35.82 -2.69 21.54
N SER A 494 -37.14 -2.54 21.63
CA SER A 494 -38.10 -3.65 21.56
C SER A 494 -38.38 -4.02 20.11
N ARG A 495 -38.42 -3.02 19.23
CA ARG A 495 -39.01 -3.07 17.90
C ARG A 495 -38.31 -2.08 16.98
N VAL A 496 -38.02 -2.49 15.74
CA VAL A 496 -37.43 -1.61 14.72
C VAL A 496 -38.18 -1.80 13.42
N THR A 497 -38.55 -0.69 12.78
CA THR A 497 -39.12 -0.70 11.42
C THR A 497 -38.16 -0.03 10.45
N TYR A 498 -38.32 -0.37 9.17
CA TYR A 498 -37.74 0.39 8.07
C TYR A 498 -38.83 0.99 7.20
N VAL A 499 -38.59 2.17 6.66
CA VAL A 499 -39.38 2.79 5.59
C VAL A 499 -38.52 2.86 4.34
N PHE A 500 -39.02 2.33 3.22
CA PHE A 500 -38.34 2.41 1.92
C PHE A 500 -39.37 2.65 0.81
N ALA A 501 -39.12 3.66 -0.04
CA ALA A 501 -40.02 4.06 -1.13
C ALA A 501 -41.51 4.26 -0.73
N GLY A 502 -41.76 4.61 0.54
CA GLY A 502 -43.11 4.86 1.09
C GLY A 502 -43.76 3.68 1.82
N GLU A 503 -43.20 2.47 1.77
CA GLU A 503 -43.68 1.34 2.58
C GLU A 503 -42.91 1.24 3.91
N GLU A 504 -43.64 1.17 5.03
CA GLU A 504 -43.07 0.84 6.34
C GLU A 504 -43.26 -0.66 6.65
N ARG A 505 -42.18 -1.34 7.08
CA ARG A 505 -42.19 -2.77 7.45
C ARG A 505 -41.32 -3.03 8.69
N GLU A 506 -41.71 -4.02 9.49
CA GLU A 506 -41.00 -4.37 10.73
C GLU A 506 -39.84 -5.35 10.49
N LEU A 507 -38.80 -5.24 11.33
CA LEU A 507 -37.62 -6.10 11.34
C LEU A 507 -37.66 -7.08 12.52
N SER A 508 -37.29 -8.34 12.28
CA SER A 508 -37.22 -9.37 13.32
C SER A 508 -35.96 -9.20 14.18
N LYS A 509 -36.11 -9.14 15.51
CA LYS A 509 -34.96 -9.14 16.45
C LYS A 509 -34.29 -10.51 16.46
N VAL A 510 -32.98 -10.54 16.20
CA VAL A 510 -32.13 -11.74 16.15
C VAL A 510 -30.84 -11.43 16.91
N GLY A 511 -30.80 -11.85 18.17
CA GLY A 511 -29.73 -11.43 19.11
C GLY A 511 -29.77 -9.91 19.32
N ASP A 512 -28.63 -9.26 19.09
CA ASP A 512 -28.44 -7.82 19.26
C ASP A 512 -28.77 -7.01 17.98
N TYR A 513 -29.27 -7.69 16.95
CA TYR A 513 -29.54 -7.12 15.62
C TYR A 513 -31.02 -7.22 15.28
N PHE A 514 -31.46 -6.38 14.35
CA PHE A 514 -32.78 -6.43 13.72
C PHE A 514 -32.61 -6.68 12.23
N GLN A 515 -33.30 -7.68 11.69
CA GLN A 515 -33.10 -8.15 10.32
C GLN A 515 -34.40 -8.43 9.55
N GLY A 516 -34.34 -8.34 8.23
CA GLY A 516 -35.46 -8.57 7.33
C GLY A 516 -35.04 -8.58 5.86
N GLU A 517 -36.02 -8.43 4.96
CA GLU A 517 -35.80 -8.41 3.51
C GLU A 517 -36.35 -7.10 2.91
N LEU A 518 -35.45 -6.28 2.39
CA LEU A 518 -35.74 -5.07 1.62
C LEU A 518 -36.34 -5.48 0.27
N GLN A 519 -37.61 -5.11 0.03
CA GLN A 519 -38.26 -5.33 -1.26
C GLN A 519 -37.95 -4.19 -2.22
N ILE A 520 -37.64 -4.52 -3.47
CA ILE A 520 -37.39 -3.55 -4.54
C ILE A 520 -38.31 -3.83 -5.73
N SER A 521 -39.10 -2.82 -6.11
CA SER A 521 -40.01 -2.85 -7.27
C SER A 521 -39.37 -2.18 -8.49
N ASP A 522 -39.92 -2.44 -9.68
CA ASP A 522 -39.46 -1.83 -10.94
C ASP A 522 -39.51 -0.29 -10.97
N SER A 523 -40.38 0.34 -10.15
CA SER A 523 -40.48 1.80 -10.02
C SER A 523 -39.35 2.42 -9.17
N MET A 524 -38.56 1.59 -8.48
CA MET A 524 -37.39 2.02 -7.70
C MET A 524 -36.11 2.04 -8.54
N ASP A 525 -36.10 1.39 -9.70
CA ASP A 525 -34.88 1.08 -10.46
C ASP A 525 -34.22 2.30 -11.13
N ASN A 526 -32.89 2.35 -11.11
CA ASN A 526 -31.98 3.37 -11.69
C ASN A 526 -32.02 4.75 -11.01
N LYS A 527 -32.06 4.80 -9.67
CA LYS A 527 -31.93 6.05 -8.87
C LYS A 527 -31.57 5.76 -7.40
N ALA A 528 -31.21 6.82 -6.68
CA ALA A 528 -31.11 6.82 -5.23
C ALA A 528 -32.50 6.79 -4.54
N HIS A 529 -32.55 6.22 -3.33
CA HIS A 529 -33.70 6.21 -2.43
C HIS A 529 -33.25 6.38 -0.98
N THR A 530 -34.07 7.05 -0.18
CA THR A 530 -33.90 7.06 1.27
C THR A 530 -34.44 5.78 1.90
N LEU A 531 -33.58 5.08 2.64
CA LEU A 531 -33.96 4.07 3.63
C LEU A 531 -33.99 4.73 5.01
N THR A 532 -35.13 4.68 5.68
CA THR A 532 -35.29 5.27 7.03
C THR A 532 -35.53 4.17 8.05
N LEU A 533 -34.61 3.96 8.98
CA LEU A 533 -34.80 3.11 10.16
C LEU A 533 -35.48 3.89 11.29
N ARG A 534 -36.41 3.23 11.99
CA ARG A 534 -37.16 3.79 13.12
C ARG A 534 -37.06 2.82 14.29
N TYR A 535 -36.52 3.27 15.42
CA TYR A 535 -36.25 2.43 16.59
C TYR A 535 -37.22 2.79 17.71
N TYR A 536 -37.79 1.78 18.35
CA TYR A 536 -38.80 1.94 19.38
C TYR A 536 -38.39 1.24 20.68
N ASN A 537 -38.64 1.91 21.80
CA ASN A 537 -38.71 1.28 23.12
C ASN A 537 -40.19 1.11 23.46
N GLU A 538 -40.62 -0.13 23.70
CA GLU A 538 -42.03 -0.54 23.69
C GLU A 538 -42.80 -0.03 22.45
N ASN A 539 -43.53 1.08 22.59
CA ASN A 539 -44.27 1.74 21.51
C ASN A 539 -43.73 3.15 21.16
N ASP A 540 -42.84 3.71 21.98
CA ASP A 540 -42.33 5.07 21.83
C ASP A 540 -41.17 5.11 20.83
N LEU A 541 -41.26 6.01 19.84
CA LEU A 541 -40.23 6.23 18.84
C LEU A 541 -39.04 6.97 19.47
N VAL A 542 -37.95 6.25 19.74
CA VAL A 542 -36.77 6.78 20.44
C VAL A 542 -35.69 7.32 19.50
N GLU A 543 -35.58 6.79 18.26
CA GLU A 543 -34.65 7.31 17.26
C GLU A 543 -35.17 7.07 15.83
N THR A 544 -34.75 7.91 14.90
CA THR A 544 -34.95 7.72 13.45
C THR A 544 -33.66 8.06 12.72
N GLN A 545 -33.21 7.16 11.84
CA GLN A 545 -31.96 7.27 11.09
C GLN A 545 -32.25 7.12 9.59
N SER A 546 -31.71 8.00 8.76
CA SER A 546 -31.93 7.98 7.31
C SER A 546 -30.62 7.75 6.55
N TYR A 547 -30.70 6.92 5.51
CA TYR A 547 -29.59 6.41 4.72
C TYR A 547 -29.92 6.47 3.22
N THR A 548 -28.91 6.57 2.37
CA THR A 548 -29.05 6.59 0.91
C THR A 548 -28.69 5.22 0.34
N LEU A 549 -29.62 4.61 -0.42
CA LEU A 549 -29.37 3.38 -1.17
C LEU A 549 -29.58 3.61 -2.66
N PHE A 550 -28.67 3.09 -3.47
CA PHE A 550 -28.71 3.21 -4.92
C PHE A 550 -29.29 1.93 -5.52
N VAL A 551 -30.39 2.03 -6.27
CA VAL A 551 -31.09 0.84 -6.78
C VAL A 551 -30.79 0.66 -8.26
N ASN A 552 -30.16 -0.45 -8.63
CA ASN A 552 -29.94 -0.85 -10.02
C ASN A 552 -30.06 -2.38 -10.17
N THR A 553 -31.30 -2.85 -10.28
CA THR A 553 -31.66 -4.25 -10.50
C THR A 553 -31.54 -4.65 -11.97
N LYS A 554 -31.67 -3.71 -12.91
CA LYS A 554 -31.40 -3.93 -14.34
C LYS A 554 -29.90 -3.82 -14.62
N LYS A 555 -29.13 -4.80 -14.12
CA LYS A 555 -27.78 -5.09 -14.61
C LYS A 555 -27.83 -5.45 -16.10
N VAL A 556 -27.78 -4.43 -16.95
CA VAL A 556 -27.30 -4.56 -18.32
C VAL A 556 -25.90 -5.16 -18.19
N GLN A 557 -25.66 -6.33 -18.80
CA GLN A 557 -24.31 -6.86 -18.93
C GLN A 557 -23.50 -5.80 -19.70
N PRO A 558 -22.51 -5.12 -19.08
CA PRO A 558 -21.72 -4.14 -19.80
C PRO A 558 -21.00 -4.87 -20.93
N SER A 559 -20.85 -4.20 -22.08
CA SER A 559 -20.06 -4.74 -23.19
C SER A 559 -18.70 -5.19 -22.65
N PRO A 560 -18.19 -6.40 -23.01
CA PRO A 560 -16.88 -6.87 -22.52
C PRO A 560 -15.74 -5.92 -22.91
N TYR A 561 -15.99 -5.05 -23.90
CA TYR A 561 -15.06 -4.04 -24.38
C TYR A 561 -15.23 -2.67 -23.71
N LEU A 562 -16.36 -2.40 -23.04
CA LEU A 562 -16.56 -1.17 -22.28
C LEU A 562 -15.65 -1.18 -21.06
N VAL A 563 -14.88 -0.11 -20.85
CA VAL A 563 -14.22 0.17 -19.57
C VAL A 563 -15.23 0.79 -18.62
N ASP A 564 -15.78 1.96 -19.01
CA ASP A 564 -16.80 2.71 -18.29
C ASP A 564 -17.59 3.64 -19.23
N ASP A 565 -18.90 3.78 -18.99
CA ASP A 565 -19.81 4.73 -19.66
C ASP A 565 -20.43 5.76 -18.70
N PHE A 566 -20.09 5.72 -17.42
CA PHE A 566 -20.56 6.58 -16.34
C PHE A 566 -22.08 6.52 -16.03
N GLU A 567 -22.89 5.86 -16.87
CA GLU A 567 -24.34 5.69 -16.68
C GLU A 567 -24.69 4.86 -15.44
N ASN A 568 -23.85 3.88 -15.13
CA ASN A 568 -24.05 2.93 -14.04
C ASN A 568 -23.95 3.57 -12.64
N TYR A 569 -23.47 4.80 -12.55
CA TYR A 569 -23.39 5.59 -11.32
C TYR A 569 -24.62 6.47 -11.05
N LEU A 570 -25.65 6.40 -11.92
CA LEU A 570 -26.99 6.97 -11.68
C LEU A 570 -27.05 8.50 -11.44
N GLY A 571 -25.96 9.23 -11.71
CA GLY A 571 -25.82 10.66 -11.40
C GLY A 571 -25.29 10.96 -9.99
N GLU A 572 -24.78 9.96 -9.28
CA GLU A 572 -24.33 10.03 -7.90
C GLU A 572 -22.80 9.98 -7.82
N ASP A 573 -22.15 11.13 -7.58
CA ASP A 573 -20.68 11.26 -7.50
C ASP A 573 -20.05 10.25 -6.54
N SER A 574 -20.74 9.91 -5.45
CA SER A 574 -20.29 8.93 -4.46
C SER A 574 -20.13 7.51 -5.00
N LEU A 575 -20.88 7.13 -6.04
CA LEU A 575 -20.72 5.83 -6.72
C LEU A 575 -19.53 5.84 -7.69
N LEU A 576 -19.33 6.94 -8.42
CA LEU A 576 -18.16 7.15 -9.29
C LEU A 576 -16.86 7.14 -8.46
N GLU A 577 -16.83 7.92 -7.38
CA GLU A 577 -15.74 7.97 -6.40
C GLU A 577 -15.46 6.61 -5.75
N LYS A 578 -16.47 5.77 -5.52
CA LYS A 578 -16.27 4.41 -5.00
C LYS A 578 -15.62 3.49 -6.04
N ALA A 579 -15.97 3.61 -7.32
CA ALA A 579 -15.48 2.69 -8.35
C ALA A 579 -13.99 2.85 -8.64
N TYR A 580 -13.47 4.09 -8.60
CA TYR A 580 -12.11 4.41 -8.98
C TYR A 580 -11.17 4.56 -7.75
N SER A 581 -10.29 3.59 -7.53
CA SER A 581 -9.25 3.65 -6.49
C SER A 581 -8.23 4.76 -6.75
N SER A 582 -7.77 5.43 -5.70
CA SER A 582 -6.87 6.60 -5.76
C SER A 582 -5.39 6.24 -5.62
N ASN A 583 -4.54 6.79 -6.50
CA ASN A 583 -3.08 6.68 -6.45
C ASN A 583 -2.44 8.08 -6.55
N GLY A 584 -1.39 8.37 -5.77
CA GLY A 584 -0.64 9.63 -5.86
C GLY A 584 -1.29 10.85 -5.18
N ASP A 585 -1.10 12.04 -5.75
CA ASP A 585 -1.66 13.31 -5.28
C ASP A 585 -3.20 13.40 -5.50
N PRO A 586 -3.93 14.32 -4.83
CA PRO A 586 -5.40 14.30 -4.79
C PRO A 586 -6.12 14.54 -6.12
N ILE A 587 -7.21 13.79 -6.32
CA ILE A 587 -8.21 13.95 -7.39
C ILE A 587 -9.61 13.91 -6.80
N SER A 588 -10.52 14.74 -7.32
CA SER A 588 -11.96 14.64 -7.13
C SER A 588 -12.62 14.23 -8.44
N LEU A 589 -13.49 13.23 -8.38
CA LEU A 589 -14.35 12.82 -9.49
C LEU A 589 -15.77 13.35 -9.28
N SER A 590 -16.43 13.78 -10.36
CA SER A 590 -17.87 14.12 -10.35
C SER A 590 -18.52 13.79 -11.70
N LEU A 591 -19.84 13.58 -11.69
CA LEU A 591 -20.65 13.32 -12.86
C LEU A 591 -21.20 14.64 -13.38
N GLN A 592 -20.98 14.91 -14.66
CA GLN A 592 -21.50 16.09 -15.36
C GLN A 592 -22.48 15.64 -16.44
N ALA A 593 -23.42 16.51 -16.82
CA ALA A 593 -24.34 16.20 -17.92
C ALA A 593 -23.56 15.99 -19.24
N ALA A 594 -23.78 14.84 -19.88
CA ALA A 594 -23.29 14.55 -21.21
C ALA A 594 -24.17 15.23 -22.27
N ALA A 595 -23.59 15.56 -23.43
CA ALA A 595 -24.26 16.33 -24.48
C ALA A 595 -24.50 15.53 -25.78
N GLU A 596 -23.89 14.35 -25.93
CA GLU A 596 -23.87 13.61 -27.21
C GLU A 596 -24.29 12.14 -27.09
N LYS A 597 -23.91 11.46 -26.01
CA LYS A 597 -24.29 10.07 -25.67
C LYS A 597 -24.47 9.96 -24.16
N GLY A 598 -25.25 8.97 -23.71
CA GLY A 598 -25.57 8.80 -22.29
C GLY A 598 -26.32 10.00 -21.68
N LYS A 599 -26.24 10.10 -20.37
CA LYS A 599 -26.66 11.23 -19.53
C LYS A 599 -25.45 11.84 -18.80
N TYR A 600 -24.43 11.03 -18.50
CA TYR A 600 -23.32 11.41 -17.63
C TYR A 600 -21.96 11.23 -18.30
N LYS A 601 -21.04 12.14 -17.96
CA LYS A 601 -19.60 12.06 -18.25
C LYS A 601 -18.83 12.31 -16.96
N MET A 602 -17.64 11.75 -16.83
CA MET A 602 -16.77 12.02 -15.68
C MET A 602 -16.05 13.36 -15.85
N ARG A 603 -16.08 14.20 -14.82
CA ARG A 603 -15.17 15.30 -14.59
C ARG A 603 -14.10 14.85 -13.59
N TYR A 604 -12.84 15.04 -13.96
CA TYR A 604 -11.64 14.60 -13.25
C TYR A 604 -10.86 15.86 -12.87
N ASP A 605 -11.11 16.38 -11.66
CA ASP A 605 -10.39 17.54 -11.12
C ASP A 605 -9.16 17.04 -10.34
N TYR A 606 -7.97 17.43 -10.77
CA TYR A 606 -6.70 16.89 -10.25
C TYR A 606 -5.79 17.96 -9.66
N THR A 607 -4.99 17.56 -8.68
CA THR A 607 -3.87 18.33 -8.12
C THR A 607 -2.59 17.52 -8.26
N ILE A 608 -1.56 18.07 -8.90
CA ILE A 608 -0.18 17.57 -8.82
C ILE A 608 0.54 18.37 -7.73
N ALA A 609 0.97 17.70 -6.67
CA ALA A 609 1.52 18.31 -5.46
C ALA A 609 2.89 17.74 -5.09
N ASN A 610 2.98 16.70 -4.25
CA ASN A 610 4.26 16.22 -3.71
C ASN A 610 4.65 14.84 -4.23
N ASN A 611 3.69 14.00 -4.60
CA ASN A 611 3.96 12.74 -5.30
C ASN A 611 4.38 12.98 -6.75
N GLY A 612 3.99 14.11 -7.35
CA GLY A 612 4.38 14.51 -8.71
C GLY A 612 3.54 13.86 -9.82
N TYR A 613 2.54 13.08 -9.41
CA TYR A 613 1.51 12.49 -10.25
C TYR A 613 0.22 12.32 -9.44
N ALA A 614 -0.92 12.29 -10.11
CA ALA A 614 -2.23 12.01 -9.52
C ALA A 614 -3.01 11.04 -10.42
N GLY A 615 -3.52 9.93 -9.87
CA GLY A 615 -4.15 8.87 -10.65
C GLY A 615 -5.41 8.26 -10.06
N ARG A 616 -6.23 7.70 -10.94
CA ARG A 616 -7.44 6.93 -10.62
C ARG A 616 -7.51 5.66 -11.47
N GLN A 617 -7.84 4.54 -10.83
CA GLN A 617 -7.76 3.20 -11.41
C GLN A 617 -9.06 2.40 -11.23
N LEU A 618 -9.45 1.68 -12.28
CA LEU A 618 -10.45 0.60 -12.26
C LEU A 618 -9.75 -0.76 -12.34
N SER A 619 -10.33 -1.76 -11.67
CA SER A 619 -9.93 -3.17 -11.80
C SER A 619 -11.13 -4.02 -12.23
N PHE A 620 -10.90 -5.01 -13.09
CA PHE A 620 -11.92 -5.90 -13.66
C PHE A 620 -11.28 -7.20 -14.19
N ASP A 621 -12.02 -8.03 -14.92
CA ASP A 621 -11.46 -9.09 -15.78
C ASP A 621 -12.26 -9.13 -17.09
N LYS A 622 -11.61 -8.84 -18.22
CA LYS A 622 -12.26 -8.64 -19.54
C LYS A 622 -11.42 -9.25 -20.67
N ASN A 623 -12.09 -9.77 -21.70
CA ASN A 623 -11.48 -10.29 -22.92
C ASN A 623 -11.68 -9.29 -24.08
N TRP A 624 -10.57 -8.78 -24.63
CA TRP A 624 -10.50 -7.82 -25.74
C TRP A 624 -9.80 -8.40 -26.98
N GLU A 625 -9.69 -9.74 -27.13
CA GLU A 625 -8.84 -10.41 -28.14
C GLU A 625 -9.14 -10.05 -29.61
N ASP A 626 -10.33 -9.52 -29.90
CA ASP A 626 -10.76 -9.12 -31.25
C ASP A 626 -10.75 -7.60 -31.49
N ARG A 627 -10.27 -6.83 -30.50
CA ARG A 627 -10.10 -5.36 -30.51
C ARG A 627 -8.67 -4.98 -30.96
N ASN A 628 -8.47 -3.74 -31.42
CA ASN A 628 -7.14 -3.23 -31.80
C ASN A 628 -6.83 -1.80 -31.34
N ALA A 629 -7.76 -1.11 -30.69
CA ALA A 629 -7.49 0.19 -30.07
C ALA A 629 -8.34 0.40 -28.81
N LEU A 630 -7.87 1.29 -27.94
CA LEU A 630 -8.64 1.88 -26.85
C LEU A 630 -9.14 3.26 -27.28
N THR A 631 -10.33 3.66 -26.84
CA THR A 631 -10.88 4.99 -27.11
C THR A 631 -11.63 5.54 -25.91
N PHE A 632 -11.69 6.87 -25.84
CA PHE A 632 -12.53 7.66 -24.95
C PHE A 632 -12.71 9.04 -25.58
N GLU A 633 -13.82 9.70 -25.30
CA GLU A 633 -13.94 11.14 -25.56
C GLU A 633 -13.20 11.90 -24.45
N MET A 634 -12.50 12.97 -24.79
CA MET A 634 -11.71 13.76 -23.85
C MET A 634 -11.90 15.26 -24.10
N LYS A 635 -12.02 16.04 -23.03
CA LYS A 635 -12.00 17.50 -23.13
C LYS A 635 -11.21 18.14 -21.99
N THR A 636 -10.23 18.97 -22.34
CA THR A 636 -9.41 19.72 -21.38
C THR A 636 -8.83 20.98 -22.02
N VAL A 637 -8.37 21.91 -21.19
CA VAL A 637 -7.61 23.09 -21.62
C VAL A 637 -6.13 22.74 -21.76
N ALA A 638 -5.33 23.65 -22.34
CA ALA A 638 -3.88 23.45 -22.39
C ALA A 638 -3.28 23.49 -20.97
N HIS A 639 -2.56 22.43 -20.60
CA HIS A 639 -1.75 22.30 -19.40
C HIS A 639 -0.28 22.06 -19.79
N PRO A 640 0.47 23.11 -20.21
CA PRO A 640 1.87 22.98 -20.59
C PRO A 640 2.72 22.33 -19.49
N LYS A 641 3.58 21.39 -19.89
CA LYS A 641 4.44 20.57 -19.01
C LYS A 641 3.71 19.53 -18.14
N GLN A 642 2.44 19.23 -18.43
CA GLN A 642 1.73 18.08 -17.87
C GLN A 642 1.36 17.09 -18.99
N HIS A 643 1.20 15.81 -18.63
CA HIS A 643 0.82 14.71 -19.52
C HIS A 643 -0.23 13.83 -18.83
N LEU A 644 -1.08 13.20 -19.64
CA LEU A 644 -2.00 12.15 -19.21
C LEU A 644 -1.45 10.79 -19.66
N THR A 645 -0.94 9.99 -18.72
CA THR A 645 -0.60 8.59 -18.97
C THR A 645 -1.88 7.76 -18.90
N VAL A 646 -2.17 7.03 -19.97
CA VAL A 646 -3.20 6.00 -20.03
C VAL A 646 -2.52 4.65 -19.79
N GLN A 647 -2.91 3.95 -18.72
CA GLN A 647 -2.31 2.68 -18.32
C GLN A 647 -3.34 1.55 -18.42
N VAL A 648 -2.93 0.38 -18.91
CA VAL A 648 -3.76 -0.82 -19.02
C VAL A 648 -2.94 -2.06 -18.68
N GLN A 649 -3.45 -2.94 -17.82
CA GLN A 649 -2.81 -4.23 -17.53
C GLN A 649 -3.41 -5.33 -18.41
N ILE A 650 -2.57 -5.95 -19.25
CA ILE A 650 -2.97 -6.86 -20.33
C ILE A 650 -2.07 -8.11 -20.29
N GLY A 651 -2.66 -9.29 -20.09
CA GLY A 651 -1.92 -10.55 -20.00
C GLY A 651 -0.86 -10.57 -18.89
N GLY A 652 -1.14 -9.92 -17.75
CA GLY A 652 -0.24 -9.81 -16.60
C GLY A 652 0.89 -8.79 -16.75
N VAL A 653 0.96 -8.06 -17.87
CA VAL A 653 1.98 -7.04 -18.15
C VAL A 653 1.32 -5.67 -18.14
N SER A 654 1.99 -4.69 -17.54
CA SER A 654 1.46 -3.31 -17.45
C SER A 654 1.93 -2.49 -18.65
N PHE A 655 1.00 -1.88 -19.39
CA PHE A 655 1.27 -1.08 -20.58
C PHE A 655 0.83 0.37 -20.39
N GLU A 656 1.62 1.33 -20.91
CA GLU A 656 1.42 2.77 -20.78
C GLU A 656 1.47 3.48 -22.14
N LYS A 657 0.72 4.58 -22.25
CA LYS A 657 0.78 5.55 -23.35
C LYS A 657 0.54 6.95 -22.80
N ASP A 658 1.50 7.86 -23.00
CA ASP A 658 1.34 9.27 -22.67
C ASP A 658 0.59 10.04 -23.78
N ILE A 659 -0.23 10.99 -23.33
CA ILE A 659 -0.87 12.05 -24.11
C ILE A 659 -0.32 13.38 -23.59
N ASP A 660 0.25 14.19 -24.49
CA ASP A 660 0.72 15.53 -24.17
C ASP A 660 -0.48 16.47 -23.94
N LEU A 661 -0.49 17.18 -22.80
CA LEU A 661 -1.52 18.17 -22.47
C LEU A 661 -1.09 19.61 -22.83
N SER A 662 0.02 19.80 -23.54
CA SER A 662 0.49 21.14 -23.94
C SER A 662 -0.50 21.94 -24.79
N GLN A 663 -1.47 21.25 -25.43
CA GLN A 663 -2.58 21.83 -26.19
C GLN A 663 -3.92 21.43 -25.58
N ALA A 664 -4.95 22.25 -25.81
CA ALA A 664 -6.32 21.88 -25.47
C ALA A 664 -6.81 20.73 -26.36
N ILE A 665 -7.53 19.78 -25.77
CA ILE A 665 -8.13 18.63 -26.47
C ILE A 665 -9.65 18.73 -26.30
N ASN A 666 -10.42 18.41 -27.34
CA ASN A 666 -11.87 18.35 -27.28
C ASN A 666 -12.42 17.35 -28.32
N GLY A 667 -12.83 16.18 -27.86
CA GLY A 667 -13.39 15.09 -28.68
C GLY A 667 -12.61 13.78 -28.56
N LYS A 668 -12.81 12.90 -29.54
CA LYS A 668 -12.43 11.49 -29.47
C LYS A 668 -10.92 11.25 -29.52
N VAL A 669 -10.37 10.70 -28.45
CA VAL A 669 -9.04 10.09 -28.42
C VAL A 669 -9.17 8.62 -28.82
N THR A 670 -8.33 8.15 -29.74
CA THR A 670 -8.22 6.72 -30.10
C THR A 670 -6.76 6.32 -30.11
N ILE A 671 -6.38 5.34 -29.29
CA ILE A 671 -5.01 4.86 -29.11
C ILE A 671 -4.93 3.43 -29.68
N PRO A 672 -4.22 3.20 -30.80
CA PRO A 672 -3.94 1.85 -31.29
C PRO A 672 -3.18 1.04 -30.24
N PHE A 673 -3.50 -0.24 -30.04
CA PHE A 673 -2.74 -1.12 -29.14
C PHE A 673 -1.27 -1.32 -29.58
N SER A 674 -0.92 -0.95 -30.81
CA SER A 674 0.47 -0.88 -31.29
C SER A 674 1.27 0.35 -30.80
N GLU A 675 0.63 1.35 -30.17
CA GLU A 675 1.30 2.55 -29.64
C GLU A 675 1.59 2.48 -28.13
N PHE A 676 0.92 1.58 -27.42
CA PHE A 676 1.22 1.28 -26.02
C PHE A 676 2.58 0.58 -25.91
N LYS A 677 3.33 0.92 -24.87
CA LYS A 677 4.60 0.28 -24.52
C LYS A 677 4.48 -0.38 -23.15
N PRO A 678 5.27 -1.41 -22.82
CA PRO A 678 5.45 -1.82 -21.43
C PRO A 678 5.78 -0.59 -20.58
N ALA A 679 5.17 -0.52 -19.40
CA ALA A 679 5.32 0.59 -18.47
C ALA A 679 6.81 0.82 -18.13
N GLY A 680 7.22 2.04 -17.77
CA GLY A 680 8.65 2.39 -17.59
C GLY A 680 9.41 1.60 -16.50
N TRP A 681 8.70 0.74 -15.79
CA TRP A 681 9.09 -0.08 -14.64
C TRP A 681 8.72 -1.56 -14.81
N GLU A 682 7.97 -1.90 -15.85
CA GLU A 682 7.64 -3.28 -16.20
C GLU A 682 8.93 -4.03 -16.58
N SER A 683 9.07 -5.25 -16.10
CA SER A 683 10.27 -6.04 -16.37
C SER A 683 10.32 -6.58 -17.80
N HIS A 684 9.16 -6.80 -18.42
CA HIS A 684 9.04 -7.29 -19.79
C HIS A 684 9.06 -6.12 -20.80
N GLN A 685 10.15 -5.32 -20.82
CA GLN A 685 10.28 -4.11 -21.67
C GLN A 685 10.10 -4.34 -23.19
N GLU A 686 10.30 -5.58 -23.66
CA GLU A 686 10.09 -5.98 -25.07
C GLU A 686 8.71 -6.61 -25.34
N ALA A 687 7.85 -6.76 -24.32
CA ALA A 687 6.52 -7.33 -24.48
C ALA A 687 5.64 -6.46 -25.38
N ARG A 688 4.70 -7.11 -26.08
CA ARG A 688 3.76 -6.44 -26.98
C ARG A 688 2.34 -6.84 -26.65
N ILE A 689 1.40 -5.93 -26.88
CA ILE A 689 -0.02 -6.30 -26.85
C ILE A 689 -0.28 -7.28 -28.00
N THR A 690 -0.81 -8.45 -27.68
CA THR A 690 -1.17 -9.53 -28.60
C THR A 690 -2.59 -9.99 -28.31
N LYS A 691 -3.24 -10.70 -29.25
CA LYS A 691 -4.58 -11.26 -29.01
C LYS A 691 -4.57 -12.24 -27.85
N GLU A 692 -3.50 -13.03 -27.72
CA GLU A 692 -3.28 -13.92 -26.57
C GLU A 692 -3.28 -13.16 -25.23
N ARG A 693 -2.53 -12.06 -25.09
CA ARG A 693 -2.54 -11.25 -23.86
C ARG A 693 -3.88 -10.53 -23.65
N LEU A 694 -4.53 -10.05 -24.72
CA LEU A 694 -5.83 -9.37 -24.68
C LEU A 694 -6.98 -10.26 -24.19
N LYS A 695 -6.81 -11.59 -24.10
CA LYS A 695 -7.80 -12.48 -23.46
C LYS A 695 -8.00 -12.19 -21.97
N LYS A 696 -7.03 -11.53 -21.32
CA LYS A 696 -7.09 -11.16 -19.90
C LYS A 696 -6.61 -9.72 -19.71
N VAL A 697 -7.56 -8.78 -19.73
CA VAL A 697 -7.35 -7.38 -19.38
C VAL A 697 -7.93 -7.13 -17.99
N THR A 698 -7.08 -6.70 -17.06
CA THR A 698 -7.39 -6.72 -15.62
C THR A 698 -7.51 -5.34 -14.98
N GLN A 699 -6.85 -4.32 -15.53
CA GLN A 699 -6.83 -2.98 -14.95
C GLN A 699 -6.82 -1.91 -16.05
N PHE A 700 -7.41 -0.76 -15.75
CA PHE A 700 -7.32 0.47 -16.53
C PHE A 700 -7.13 1.65 -15.58
N ALA A 701 -6.25 2.58 -15.91
CA ALA A 701 -6.04 3.78 -15.11
C ALA A 701 -5.69 5.01 -15.96
N PHE A 702 -6.07 6.18 -15.42
CA PHE A 702 -5.55 7.47 -15.84
C PHE A 702 -4.59 7.97 -14.76
N TYR A 703 -3.45 8.53 -15.17
CA TYR A 703 -2.52 9.26 -14.32
C TYR A 703 -2.17 10.59 -14.98
N VAL A 704 -2.26 11.70 -14.25
CA VAL A 704 -1.76 13.00 -14.71
C VAL A 704 -0.43 13.28 -14.01
N GLY A 705 0.63 13.49 -14.78
CA GLY A 705 2.00 13.74 -14.29
C GLY A 705 2.59 15.02 -14.87
N GLY A 706 3.60 15.60 -14.20
CA GLY A 706 4.30 16.79 -14.71
C GLY A 706 4.82 17.73 -13.63
N GLU A 707 4.85 19.03 -13.94
CA GLU A 707 5.04 20.07 -12.93
C GLU A 707 3.80 20.23 -12.02
N LYS A 708 4.03 20.75 -10.80
CA LYS A 708 2.97 20.98 -9.82
C LYS A 708 1.92 21.96 -10.33
N GLY A 709 0.66 21.71 -10.03
CA GLY A 709 -0.45 22.54 -10.47
C GLY A 709 -1.80 21.85 -10.25
N VAL A 710 -2.88 22.51 -10.69
CA VAL A 710 -4.24 21.97 -10.69
C VAL A 710 -4.82 21.99 -12.10
N GLY A 711 -5.73 21.09 -12.39
CA GLY A 711 -6.40 21.05 -13.69
C GLY A 711 -7.67 20.21 -13.69
N SER A 712 -8.31 20.14 -14.86
CA SER A 712 -9.59 19.46 -15.04
C SER A 712 -9.65 18.80 -16.42
N ILE A 713 -10.06 17.54 -16.44
CA ILE A 713 -10.31 16.79 -17.69
C ILE A 713 -11.74 16.23 -17.61
N GLU A 714 -12.53 16.42 -18.66
CA GLU A 714 -13.80 15.70 -18.85
C GLU A 714 -13.52 14.45 -19.71
N PHE A 715 -14.06 13.30 -19.31
CA PHE A 715 -13.96 12.02 -19.99
C PHE A 715 -15.36 11.40 -20.20
N ASP A 716 -15.60 10.81 -21.37
CA ASP A 716 -16.86 10.13 -21.70
C ASP A 716 -16.57 8.82 -22.49
N THR A 717 -17.40 7.79 -22.27
CA THR A 717 -17.43 6.49 -22.96
C THR A 717 -16.05 5.87 -23.25
N ILE A 718 -15.40 5.35 -22.20
CA ILE A 718 -14.11 4.65 -22.29
C ILE A 718 -14.35 3.20 -22.75
N GLN A 719 -13.81 2.79 -23.90
CA GLN A 719 -13.99 1.43 -24.43
C GLN A 719 -12.85 0.97 -25.34
N ALA A 720 -12.59 -0.34 -25.37
CA ALA A 720 -11.83 -0.98 -26.44
C ALA A 720 -12.70 -1.13 -27.69
N LEU A 721 -12.14 -0.86 -28.87
CA LEU A 721 -12.84 -1.00 -30.14
C LEU A 721 -12.02 -1.73 -31.19
N LYS A 722 -12.69 -2.06 -32.30
CA LYS A 722 -12.09 -2.66 -33.49
C LYS A 722 -12.24 -1.67 -34.64
N ASP A 723 -11.15 -1.03 -35.03
CA ASP A 723 -11.09 -0.12 -36.16
C ASP A 723 -10.35 -0.81 -37.34
N PRO A 724 -11.03 -1.06 -38.47
CA PRO A 724 -10.40 -1.64 -39.66
C PRO A 724 -9.31 -0.77 -40.31
N GLN A 725 -9.21 0.52 -39.95
CA GLN A 725 -8.18 1.43 -40.47
C GLN A 725 -6.90 1.43 -39.63
N LEU A 726 -6.96 0.94 -38.39
CA LEU A 726 -5.82 0.87 -37.49
C LEU A 726 -5.08 -0.49 -37.62
N PRO A 727 -3.78 -0.56 -37.25
CA PRO A 727 -3.01 -1.79 -37.35
C PRO A 727 -3.69 -2.99 -36.65
N PRO A 728 -3.61 -4.21 -37.20
CA PRO A 728 -4.10 -5.40 -36.53
C PRO A 728 -3.17 -5.78 -35.38
N VAL A 729 -3.74 -6.22 -34.27
CA VAL A 729 -2.97 -6.80 -33.15
C VAL A 729 -2.43 -8.18 -33.57
N PRO A 730 -1.13 -8.49 -33.35
CA PRO A 730 -0.57 -9.82 -33.61
C PRO A 730 -1.25 -10.90 -32.77
N ASP A 731 -1.45 -12.09 -33.34
CA ASP A 731 -2.08 -13.22 -32.62
C ASP A 731 -1.29 -13.62 -31.36
N LYS A 732 0.03 -13.76 -31.53
CA LYS A 732 1.04 -14.07 -30.52
C LYS A 732 2.27 -13.17 -30.71
N GLU A 733 3.22 -13.20 -29.78
CA GLU A 733 4.50 -12.53 -29.98
C GLU A 733 5.30 -13.22 -31.10
N GLY A 734 6.08 -12.44 -31.85
CA GLY A 734 6.89 -12.96 -32.96
C GLY A 734 8.03 -13.84 -32.46
N GLU A 735 8.39 -14.87 -33.23
CA GLU A 735 9.56 -15.70 -32.91
C GLU A 735 10.82 -14.85 -32.85
N LYS A 736 11.46 -14.83 -31.67
CA LYS A 736 12.65 -14.01 -31.43
C LYS A 736 13.78 -14.54 -32.30
N LYS A 737 14.22 -13.73 -33.26
CA LYS A 737 15.37 -14.05 -34.12
C LYS A 737 16.61 -14.15 -33.25
N TYR A 738 17.00 -15.37 -32.93
CA TYR A 738 18.21 -15.67 -32.18
C TYR A 738 19.43 -15.00 -32.83
N GLN A 739 20.22 -14.30 -32.01
CA GLN A 739 21.54 -13.73 -32.30
C GLN A 739 22.36 -13.85 -31.00
N PRO A 740 23.64 -14.23 -31.04
CA PRO A 740 24.50 -14.22 -29.84
C PRO A 740 24.49 -12.86 -29.13
N LEU A 741 24.20 -12.87 -27.82
CA LEU A 741 24.20 -11.67 -27.00
C LEU A 741 25.55 -11.59 -26.28
N THR A 742 26.50 -10.86 -26.87
CA THR A 742 27.85 -10.70 -26.34
C THR A 742 28.07 -9.27 -25.87
N PHE A 743 28.42 -9.12 -24.60
CA PHE A 743 28.93 -7.90 -24.00
C PHE A 743 30.44 -7.84 -24.21
N THR A 744 30.85 -6.98 -25.14
CA THR A 744 32.23 -6.47 -25.26
C THR A 744 32.31 -5.10 -24.58
N PHE A 745 33.47 -4.75 -24.03
CA PHE A 745 33.62 -3.56 -23.20
C PHE A 745 34.36 -2.46 -23.97
N GLU A 746 33.61 -1.67 -24.75
CA GLU A 746 34.14 -0.55 -25.53
C GLU A 746 33.37 0.75 -25.25
N GLY A 747 34.09 1.85 -25.00
CA GLY A 747 33.53 3.18 -24.75
C GLY A 747 33.44 3.57 -23.27
N ASP A 748 32.99 4.81 -23.03
CA ASP A 748 33.10 5.50 -21.73
C ASP A 748 31.86 5.31 -20.81
N SER A 749 30.91 4.46 -21.17
CA SER A 749 29.64 4.27 -20.45
C SER A 749 29.50 2.86 -19.89
N LEU A 750 29.28 2.75 -18.58
CA LEU A 750 29.14 1.47 -17.87
C LEU A 750 27.74 1.32 -17.27
N ASP A 751 26.91 0.48 -17.90
CA ASP A 751 25.69 -0.06 -17.28
C ASP A 751 26.01 -1.13 -16.20
N TRP A 752 27.27 -1.60 -16.14
CA TRP A 752 27.74 -2.62 -15.20
C TRP A 752 28.12 -2.00 -13.85
N GLN A 753 27.84 -2.73 -12.77
CA GLN A 753 28.09 -2.37 -11.38
C GLN A 753 29.11 -3.31 -10.74
N GLY A 754 30.02 -2.76 -9.94
CA GLY A 754 31.02 -3.49 -9.15
C GLY A 754 32.01 -2.54 -8.45
N PRO A 755 32.86 -3.04 -7.53
CA PRO A 755 33.86 -2.20 -6.86
C PRO A 755 34.96 -1.73 -7.82
N ASP A 756 35.32 -0.44 -7.76
CA ASP A 756 36.33 0.20 -8.62
C ASP A 756 36.18 -0.13 -10.12
N ILE A 757 34.94 -0.16 -10.61
CA ILE A 757 34.62 -0.69 -11.94
C ILE A 757 34.97 0.30 -13.07
N HIS A 758 35.79 -0.15 -14.03
CA HIS A 758 36.24 0.65 -15.16
C HIS A 758 36.58 -0.21 -16.39
N VAL A 759 36.58 0.38 -17.58
CA VAL A 759 37.06 -0.29 -18.81
C VAL A 759 38.55 -0.04 -19.00
N LYS A 760 39.34 -1.08 -19.25
CA LYS A 760 40.76 -0.98 -19.63
C LYS A 760 41.10 -2.02 -20.68
N GLU A 761 41.75 -1.62 -21.77
CA GLU A 761 42.23 -2.53 -22.84
C GLU A 761 41.12 -3.45 -23.41
N LYS A 762 39.90 -2.91 -23.53
CA LYS A 762 38.65 -3.60 -23.91
C LYS A 762 38.11 -4.65 -22.92
N GLN A 763 38.62 -4.64 -21.68
CA GLN A 763 38.23 -5.55 -20.60
C GLN A 763 37.51 -4.76 -19.50
N LEU A 764 36.47 -5.34 -18.90
CA LEU A 764 35.83 -4.78 -17.72
C LEU A 764 36.64 -5.16 -16.49
N VAL A 765 37.26 -4.16 -15.87
CA VAL A 765 38.09 -4.30 -14.67
C VAL A 765 37.26 -3.90 -13.46
N ALA A 766 37.39 -4.67 -12.38
CA ALA A 766 36.82 -4.35 -11.07
C ALA A 766 37.75 -4.87 -9.97
N GLN A 767 37.76 -4.22 -8.80
CA GLN A 767 38.45 -4.73 -7.62
C GLN A 767 37.72 -5.98 -7.09
N VAL A 768 38.47 -6.96 -6.59
CA VAL A 768 37.95 -8.17 -5.92
C VAL A 768 38.67 -8.42 -4.59
N ASN A 769 37.94 -8.88 -3.58
CA ASN A 769 38.52 -9.31 -2.31
C ASN A 769 38.92 -10.80 -2.38
N ALA A 770 40.15 -11.13 -1.96
CA ALA A 770 40.63 -12.51 -1.87
C ALA A 770 40.54 -13.10 -0.46
N GLU A 771 40.12 -12.32 0.55
CA GLU A 771 39.92 -12.81 1.92
C GLU A 771 38.82 -13.89 2.01
N SER A 772 39.04 -14.94 2.81
CA SER A 772 38.22 -16.16 2.78
C SER A 772 36.77 -15.91 3.19
N GLY A 773 35.84 -16.14 2.27
CA GLY A 773 34.40 -15.95 2.48
C GLY A 773 33.89 -14.55 2.13
N GLU A 774 34.78 -13.57 1.95
CA GLU A 774 34.41 -12.25 1.42
C GLU A 774 33.96 -12.36 -0.03
N LYS A 775 32.94 -11.58 -0.39
CA LYS A 775 32.31 -11.62 -1.71
C LYS A 775 32.51 -10.33 -2.49
N THR A 776 32.51 -10.46 -3.81
CA THR A 776 32.48 -9.32 -4.73
C THR A 776 31.63 -9.68 -5.95
N GLU A 777 30.71 -8.82 -6.34
CA GLU A 777 29.88 -9.01 -7.53
C GLU A 777 30.30 -8.03 -8.64
N VAL A 778 30.34 -8.52 -9.88
CA VAL A 778 30.32 -7.67 -11.08
C VAL A 778 29.09 -8.03 -11.89
N LYS A 779 28.16 -7.10 -12.03
CA LYS A 779 26.77 -7.40 -12.45
C LYS A 779 26.12 -6.30 -13.29
N LEU A 780 25.03 -6.66 -13.95
CA LEU A 780 24.20 -5.78 -14.77
C LEU A 780 22.73 -5.99 -14.39
N THR A 781 22.18 -5.03 -13.63
CA THR A 781 20.78 -5.01 -13.19
C THR A 781 19.90 -4.40 -14.29
N LYS A 782 19.56 -5.20 -15.31
CA LYS A 782 18.83 -4.76 -16.51
C LYS A 782 17.93 -5.87 -17.01
N GLY A 783 16.64 -5.54 -17.20
CA GLY A 783 15.62 -6.48 -17.69
C GLY A 783 15.97 -7.05 -19.05
N GLN A 784 16.06 -8.38 -19.15
CA GLN A 784 16.47 -9.10 -20.36
C GLN A 784 15.69 -10.40 -20.53
N ASP A 785 15.38 -10.75 -21.78
CA ASP A 785 14.89 -12.06 -22.16
C ASP A 785 16.06 -12.93 -22.62
N LEU A 786 16.35 -13.98 -21.85
CA LEU A 786 17.35 -14.99 -22.15
C LEU A 786 16.75 -16.35 -22.55
N SER A 787 15.45 -16.43 -22.83
CA SER A 787 14.73 -17.68 -23.18
C SER A 787 15.24 -18.37 -24.45
N SER A 788 15.92 -17.61 -25.31
CA SER A 788 16.48 -18.08 -26.58
C SER A 788 17.93 -18.60 -26.49
N TYR A 789 18.56 -18.52 -25.31
CA TYR A 789 19.96 -18.85 -25.07
C TYR A 789 20.08 -19.93 -24.00
N ASP A 790 20.87 -20.96 -24.26
CA ASP A 790 20.99 -22.12 -23.39
C ASP A 790 22.28 -22.10 -22.56
N TRP A 791 23.21 -21.19 -22.86
CA TRP A 791 24.46 -20.98 -22.11
C TRP A 791 24.68 -19.51 -21.77
N TYR A 792 25.07 -19.24 -20.53
CA TYR A 792 25.77 -18.03 -20.10
C TYR A 792 27.25 -18.39 -19.90
N VAL A 793 28.14 -17.63 -20.53
CA VAL A 793 29.60 -17.77 -20.45
C VAL A 793 30.26 -16.45 -20.10
N ALA A 794 31.37 -16.49 -19.36
CA ALA A 794 32.25 -15.34 -19.18
C ALA A 794 33.73 -15.75 -19.18
N ARG A 795 34.60 -14.94 -19.77
CA ARG A 795 36.06 -15.11 -19.73
C ARG A 795 36.66 -14.14 -18.73
N VAL A 796 37.31 -14.67 -17.69
CA VAL A 796 37.79 -13.89 -16.53
C VAL A 796 39.20 -14.30 -16.11
N LYS A 797 39.98 -13.34 -15.62
CA LYS A 797 41.28 -13.56 -14.95
C LYS A 797 41.38 -12.62 -13.74
N THR A 798 42.06 -13.02 -12.68
CA THR A 798 42.19 -12.25 -11.44
C THR A 798 43.64 -12.14 -10.98
N THR A 799 44.05 -10.98 -10.48
CA THR A 799 45.42 -10.78 -9.94
C THR A 799 45.66 -11.48 -8.59
N VAL A 800 44.66 -12.21 -8.09
CA VAL A 800 44.61 -12.90 -6.80
C VAL A 800 43.73 -14.16 -6.94
N PRO A 801 44.02 -15.25 -6.22
CA PRO A 801 43.23 -16.48 -6.32
C PRO A 801 41.87 -16.33 -5.62
N VAL A 802 40.78 -16.53 -6.37
CA VAL A 802 39.40 -16.51 -5.89
C VAL A 802 38.63 -17.72 -6.42
N SER A 803 37.42 -17.95 -5.91
CA SER A 803 36.44 -18.79 -6.58
C SER A 803 35.37 -17.93 -7.24
N ALA A 804 34.95 -18.24 -8.46
CA ALA A 804 33.99 -17.45 -9.23
C ALA A 804 32.84 -18.31 -9.76
N LYS A 805 31.62 -17.76 -9.77
CA LYS A 805 30.43 -18.38 -10.37
C LYS A 805 29.60 -17.35 -11.14
N LEU A 806 28.93 -17.80 -12.20
CA LEU A 806 27.97 -16.98 -12.94
C LEU A 806 26.59 -17.05 -12.28
N PHE A 807 25.82 -15.97 -12.30
CA PHE A 807 24.46 -15.94 -11.74
C PHE A 807 23.47 -15.14 -12.58
N LEU A 808 22.19 -15.49 -12.43
CA LEU A 808 21.02 -14.72 -12.89
C LEU A 808 20.07 -14.51 -11.72
N LYS A 809 19.26 -13.44 -11.76
CA LYS A 809 18.03 -13.30 -10.96
C LYS A 809 16.83 -13.30 -11.90
N VAL A 810 15.94 -14.29 -11.77
CA VAL A 810 14.89 -14.58 -12.78
C VAL A 810 13.47 -14.55 -12.22
N GLY A 811 12.53 -14.07 -13.02
CA GLY A 811 11.13 -13.89 -12.64
C GLY A 811 10.94 -12.87 -11.53
N ASP A 812 9.68 -12.61 -11.19
CA ASP A 812 9.30 -11.46 -10.37
C ASP A 812 9.75 -11.54 -8.90
N SER A 813 10.02 -12.76 -8.40
CA SER A 813 10.74 -12.99 -7.14
C SER A 813 12.23 -12.63 -7.15
N TRP A 814 12.80 -12.23 -8.29
CA TRP A 814 14.26 -12.08 -8.47
C TRP A 814 15.01 -13.37 -8.08
N GLN A 815 14.46 -14.53 -8.44
CA GLN A 815 14.94 -15.84 -7.99
C GLN A 815 16.40 -16.04 -8.42
N TRP A 816 17.31 -16.11 -7.45
CA TRP A 816 18.73 -16.35 -7.71
C TRP A 816 18.96 -17.77 -8.24
N VAL A 817 19.76 -17.88 -9.29
CA VAL A 817 20.24 -19.13 -9.89
C VAL A 817 21.68 -18.95 -10.36
N ASN A 818 22.56 -19.93 -10.14
CA ASN A 818 23.99 -19.81 -10.48
C ASN A 818 24.64 -21.10 -10.98
N SER A 819 25.78 -20.95 -11.67
CA SER A 819 26.68 -22.05 -12.00
C SER A 819 27.32 -22.67 -10.76
N GLU A 820 27.98 -23.82 -10.94
CA GLU A 820 29.01 -24.25 -10.00
C GLU A 820 30.13 -23.19 -9.90
N ALA A 821 30.79 -23.12 -8.76
CA ALA A 821 31.88 -22.19 -8.52
C ALA A 821 33.22 -22.83 -8.92
N GLN A 822 33.97 -22.16 -9.80
CA GLN A 822 35.28 -22.59 -10.28
C GLN A 822 36.38 -21.79 -9.59
N LYS A 823 37.64 -22.20 -9.69
CA LYS A 823 38.77 -21.37 -9.23
C LYS A 823 39.25 -20.47 -10.37
N VAL A 824 39.61 -19.23 -10.05
CA VAL A 824 40.17 -18.25 -10.99
C VAL A 824 41.43 -17.65 -10.37
N SER A 825 42.45 -17.48 -11.19
CA SER A 825 43.68 -16.75 -10.86
C SER A 825 44.13 -15.91 -12.05
N ASP A 826 45.42 -15.64 -12.14
CA ASP A 826 46.13 -14.99 -13.24
C ASP A 826 45.93 -15.66 -14.62
N GLU A 827 45.55 -16.94 -14.68
CA GLU A 827 45.18 -17.62 -15.92
C GLU A 827 43.73 -17.32 -16.35
N LEU A 828 43.55 -17.08 -17.66
CA LEU A 828 42.24 -16.79 -18.25
C LEU A 828 41.31 -18.00 -18.18
N THR A 829 40.28 -17.90 -17.34
CA THR A 829 39.30 -18.95 -17.05
C THR A 829 37.98 -18.66 -17.76
N GLU A 830 37.43 -19.64 -18.49
CA GLU A 830 36.11 -19.54 -19.12
C GLU A 830 35.04 -20.19 -18.22
N LEU A 831 34.34 -19.37 -17.44
CA LEU A 831 33.20 -19.78 -16.62
C LEU A 831 32.01 -20.09 -17.54
N ARG A 832 31.27 -21.16 -17.25
CA ARG A 832 30.09 -21.59 -18.04
C ARG A 832 28.93 -21.96 -17.13
N PHE A 833 27.72 -21.64 -17.58
CA PHE A 833 26.46 -21.93 -16.91
C PHE A 833 25.45 -22.40 -17.96
N ASP A 834 25.00 -23.65 -17.87
CA ASP A 834 23.82 -24.12 -18.61
C ASP A 834 22.58 -23.47 -17.97
N ILE A 835 21.90 -22.65 -18.76
CA ILE A 835 20.70 -21.94 -18.35
C ILE A 835 19.43 -22.52 -18.99
N SER A 836 19.55 -23.55 -19.84
CA SER A 836 18.44 -24.14 -20.60
C SER A 836 17.28 -24.63 -19.71
N GLY A 837 17.60 -25.23 -18.56
CA GLY A 837 16.62 -25.72 -17.58
C GLY A 837 15.96 -24.65 -16.71
N ILE A 838 16.36 -23.37 -16.83
CA ILE A 838 15.92 -22.29 -15.95
C ILE A 838 14.54 -21.75 -16.39
N LYS A 839 13.59 -21.71 -15.45
CA LYS A 839 12.27 -21.10 -15.63
C LYS A 839 12.36 -19.57 -15.56
N ASN A 840 11.40 -18.88 -16.18
CA ASN A 840 11.32 -17.41 -16.21
C ASN A 840 12.55 -16.74 -16.86
N ARG A 841 13.26 -17.42 -17.78
CA ARG A 841 14.38 -16.86 -18.57
C ARG A 841 13.94 -15.68 -19.44
N ASP A 842 12.66 -15.64 -19.81
CA ASP A 842 11.95 -14.53 -20.46
C ASP A 842 11.84 -13.26 -19.58
N SER A 843 12.22 -13.35 -18.31
CA SER A 843 12.08 -12.28 -17.30
C SER A 843 13.30 -12.21 -16.37
N VAL A 844 14.51 -12.15 -16.93
CA VAL A 844 15.74 -11.98 -16.15
C VAL A 844 15.88 -10.52 -15.73
N LYS A 845 16.04 -10.27 -14.43
CA LYS A 845 16.16 -8.91 -13.85
C LYS A 845 17.61 -8.46 -13.69
N GLU A 846 18.52 -9.41 -13.49
CA GLU A 846 19.95 -9.17 -13.26
C GLU A 846 20.80 -10.35 -13.74
N ILE A 847 21.98 -10.05 -14.28
CA ILE A 847 23.04 -11.01 -14.62
C ILE A 847 24.34 -10.62 -13.92
N GLY A 848 25.22 -11.56 -13.59
CA GLY A 848 26.52 -11.21 -13.03
C GLY A 848 27.44 -12.37 -12.69
N ILE A 849 28.60 -12.01 -12.16
CA ILE A 849 29.64 -12.92 -11.66
C ILE A 849 29.86 -12.63 -10.18
N GLU A 850 29.70 -13.63 -9.32
CA GLU A 850 30.07 -13.57 -7.90
C GLU A 850 31.46 -14.19 -7.73
N PHE A 851 32.40 -13.40 -7.21
CA PHE A 851 33.72 -13.83 -6.77
C PHE A 851 33.71 -13.98 -5.24
N THR A 852 34.26 -15.08 -4.73
CA THR A 852 34.43 -15.35 -3.30
C THR A 852 35.91 -15.59 -3.01
N GLY A 853 36.46 -14.86 -2.04
CA GLY A 853 37.87 -14.98 -1.66
C GLY A 853 38.24 -16.35 -1.05
N GLN A 854 39.52 -16.70 -1.14
CA GLN A 854 40.08 -18.02 -0.77
C GLN A 854 41.31 -17.95 0.15
N SER A 855 41.80 -16.75 0.46
CA SER A 855 43.00 -16.48 1.26
C SER A 855 42.69 -16.25 2.73
N GLN A 856 43.53 -16.76 3.63
CA GLN A 856 43.46 -16.45 5.07
C GLN A 856 44.09 -15.10 5.44
N GLN A 857 44.57 -14.33 4.45
CA GLN A 857 45.16 -13.00 4.64
C GLN A 857 44.35 -11.95 3.88
N LYS A 858 44.20 -10.76 4.48
CA LYS A 858 43.56 -9.61 3.83
C LYS A 858 44.35 -9.21 2.59
N GLN A 859 43.80 -9.49 1.42
CA GLN A 859 44.43 -9.22 0.12
C GLN A 859 43.35 -8.84 -0.89
N THR A 860 43.46 -7.66 -1.49
CA THR A 860 42.63 -7.24 -2.61
C THR A 860 43.40 -7.39 -3.92
N GLY A 861 42.71 -7.75 -4.99
CA GLY A 861 43.23 -7.72 -6.34
C GLY A 861 42.21 -7.12 -7.30
N PHE A 862 42.39 -7.38 -8.59
CA PHE A 862 41.46 -7.00 -9.63
C PHE A 862 41.04 -8.22 -10.44
N VAL A 863 39.77 -8.27 -10.87
CA VAL A 863 39.35 -9.09 -12.00
C VAL A 863 39.48 -8.27 -13.29
N SER A 864 39.78 -8.95 -14.39
CA SER A 864 39.55 -8.44 -15.73
C SER A 864 38.64 -9.43 -16.45
N ILE A 865 37.48 -8.96 -16.88
CA ILE A 865 36.46 -9.73 -17.61
C ILE A 865 36.60 -9.33 -19.08
N GLU A 866 36.97 -10.30 -19.93
CA GLU A 866 37.25 -10.03 -21.35
C GLU A 866 35.98 -10.09 -22.21
N MET A 867 35.01 -10.90 -21.78
CA MET A 867 33.75 -11.12 -22.47
C MET A 867 32.73 -11.70 -21.49
N VAL A 868 31.48 -11.25 -21.59
CA VAL A 868 30.28 -11.96 -21.11
C VAL A 868 29.42 -12.25 -22.33
N SER A 869 28.97 -13.49 -22.52
CA SER A 869 28.15 -13.87 -23.67
C SER A 869 27.06 -14.87 -23.31
N PHE A 870 25.92 -14.71 -23.97
CA PHE A 870 24.82 -15.67 -23.97
C PHE A 870 24.70 -16.26 -25.37
N VAL A 871 24.74 -17.59 -25.45
CA VAL A 871 24.68 -18.35 -26.70
C VAL A 871 23.75 -19.55 -26.59
N LYS A 872 23.28 -20.04 -27.73
CA LYS A 872 22.53 -21.29 -27.82
C LYS A 872 23.46 -22.50 -27.83
N ASN A 873 24.62 -22.40 -28.47
CA ASN A 873 25.63 -23.44 -28.52
C ASN A 873 27.01 -22.86 -28.19
N LEU A 874 27.79 -23.56 -27.34
CA LEU A 874 29.16 -23.14 -26.99
C LEU A 874 30.12 -23.05 -28.20
N SER A 875 29.81 -23.73 -29.31
CA SER A 875 30.56 -23.64 -30.57
C SER A 875 30.49 -22.26 -31.23
N GLU A 876 29.52 -21.42 -30.87
CA GLU A 876 29.39 -20.05 -31.38
C GLU A 876 30.48 -19.13 -30.82
N LEU A 877 31.03 -19.45 -29.64
CA LEU A 877 32.10 -18.72 -28.95
C LEU A 877 33.51 -18.95 -29.52
N THR A 878 33.60 -19.72 -30.61
CA THR A 878 34.86 -20.00 -31.35
C THR A 878 34.88 -19.40 -32.75
N GLN A 879 33.84 -18.68 -33.16
CA GLN A 879 33.80 -17.97 -34.45
C GLN A 879 34.32 -16.53 -34.30
N GLU A 880 35.60 -16.38 -33.92
CA GLU A 880 36.30 -15.11 -34.16
C GLU A 880 36.46 -14.87 -35.67
N GLN A 881 36.37 -13.60 -36.05
CA GLN A 881 36.16 -13.20 -37.43
C GLN A 881 37.38 -13.49 -38.31
N LYS A 882 37.21 -14.33 -39.35
CA LYS A 882 38.13 -14.27 -40.49
C LYS A 882 37.95 -12.92 -41.20
N PRO A 883 39.02 -12.14 -41.43
CA PRO A 883 38.90 -10.91 -42.18
C PRO A 883 38.52 -11.24 -43.63
N THR A 884 37.47 -10.59 -44.13
CA THR A 884 37.16 -10.62 -45.57
C THR A 884 37.89 -9.44 -46.20
N GLU A 885 39.00 -9.69 -46.88
CA GLU A 885 39.70 -8.66 -47.63
C GLU A 885 38.78 -8.12 -48.73
N GLY A 886 38.70 -6.79 -48.84
CA GLY A 886 37.80 -6.13 -49.79
C GLY A 886 38.37 -6.10 -51.20
N HIS A 887 37.53 -6.43 -52.18
CA HIS A 887 37.76 -6.03 -53.57
C HIS A 887 36.45 -5.59 -54.22
N ASP A 888 36.39 -4.30 -54.55
CA ASP A 888 35.48 -3.75 -55.56
C ASP A 888 36.19 -3.78 -56.94
N THR A 889 35.48 -3.38 -58.00
CA THR A 889 35.82 -3.34 -59.43
C THR A 889 35.59 -4.61 -60.25
N THR A 890 34.57 -4.51 -61.11
CA THR A 890 34.17 -5.37 -62.24
C THR A 890 34.91 -4.98 -63.54
N PRO A 891 34.63 -5.56 -64.75
CA PRO A 891 34.10 -6.86 -65.22
C PRO A 891 35.14 -7.50 -66.21
N PRO A 892 34.84 -8.28 -67.30
CA PRO A 892 33.66 -9.07 -67.75
C PRO A 892 34.03 -10.60 -67.83
N THR A 893 33.33 -11.56 -68.48
CA THR A 893 32.67 -11.62 -69.81
C THR A 893 31.60 -12.73 -69.91
N GLU A 894 30.61 -12.53 -70.80
CA GLU A 894 29.92 -13.48 -71.71
C GLU A 894 29.66 -14.97 -71.33
N SER A 895 28.53 -15.60 -71.70
CA SER A 895 27.35 -15.13 -72.48
C SER A 895 26.12 -16.07 -72.38
N ASN A 896 24.97 -15.54 -72.80
CA ASN A 896 23.81 -16.20 -73.45
C ASN A 896 23.11 -17.41 -72.78
N GLN A 897 21.88 -17.22 -72.26
CA GLN A 897 20.57 -17.25 -72.96
C GLN A 897 20.03 -18.69 -73.17
N SER A 898 18.81 -19.03 -72.76
CA SER A 898 17.58 -18.40 -73.27
C SER A 898 16.31 -18.70 -72.44
N ILE A 899 15.40 -17.70 -72.40
CA ILE A 899 13.94 -17.76 -72.72
C ILE A 899 13.19 -19.03 -72.23
N ILE A 900 12.40 -19.01 -71.14
CA ILE A 900 11.10 -18.32 -70.89
C ILE A 900 9.93 -18.81 -71.78
N GLY A 901 8.92 -19.44 -71.15
CA GLY A 901 7.51 -19.22 -71.50
C GLY A 901 6.62 -20.46 -71.69
N GLY A 902 5.51 -20.53 -70.92
CA GLY A 902 4.28 -21.23 -71.33
C GLY A 902 3.62 -22.17 -70.29
N GLY A 903 2.30 -22.03 -70.11
CA GLY A 903 1.41 -23.15 -69.77
C GLY A 903 0.83 -23.22 -68.35
N LYS A 904 -0.51 -23.37 -68.30
CA LYS A 904 -1.29 -24.10 -67.28
C LYS A 904 -2.14 -25.14 -68.02
N GLU A 905 -2.87 -25.99 -67.27
CA GLU A 905 -3.80 -27.03 -67.76
C GLU A 905 -3.11 -28.29 -68.35
N ASN A 906 -3.70 -29.50 -68.32
CA ASN A 906 -4.85 -30.03 -67.58
C ASN A 906 -4.76 -31.57 -67.45
N GLU A 907 -5.50 -32.16 -66.49
CA GLU A 907 -5.94 -33.59 -66.40
C GLU A 907 -4.87 -34.72 -66.49
N GLY A 908 -5.04 -35.93 -65.91
CA GLY A 908 -6.07 -36.44 -64.99
C GLY A 908 -6.31 -37.95 -65.18
N ASN A 909 -6.35 -38.75 -64.10
CA ASN A 909 -7.08 -40.04 -64.12
C ASN A 909 -7.41 -40.61 -62.73
N LYS A 910 -8.42 -41.50 -62.69
CA LYS A 910 -8.94 -42.24 -61.51
C LYS A 910 -8.18 -43.56 -61.28
N VAL A 911 -8.30 -44.26 -60.14
CA VAL A 911 -9.40 -45.19 -59.78
C VAL A 911 -9.45 -45.47 -58.26
N GLU A 912 -10.68 -45.43 -57.71
CA GLU A 912 -11.28 -46.06 -56.50
C GLU A 912 -10.45 -46.19 -55.18
N SER A 913 -10.88 -45.78 -53.97
CA SER A 913 -12.17 -45.86 -53.22
C SER A 913 -12.50 -47.30 -52.71
N HIS A 914 -13.08 -47.54 -51.53
CA HIS A 914 -13.94 -46.74 -50.64
C HIS A 914 -13.80 -47.12 -49.13
N ASP A 915 -14.17 -46.20 -48.23
CA ASP A 915 -15.02 -46.29 -47.01
C ASP A 915 -15.22 -47.60 -46.18
N VAL A 916 -15.66 -47.59 -44.89
CA VAL A 916 -15.50 -46.69 -43.70
C VAL A 916 -16.30 -47.28 -42.49
N SER A 917 -15.98 -46.86 -41.25
CA SER A 917 -16.84 -46.86 -40.03
C SER A 917 -17.12 -48.11 -39.14
N ILE A 918 -16.63 -47.98 -37.88
CA ILE A 918 -17.40 -48.01 -36.59
C ILE A 918 -17.80 -49.35 -35.91
N SER A 919 -17.83 -49.30 -34.55
CA SER A 919 -18.39 -50.24 -33.55
C SER A 919 -17.55 -51.49 -33.16
N SER A 920 -17.57 -52.01 -31.92
CA SER A 920 -17.97 -51.49 -30.57
C SER A 920 -17.72 -52.54 -29.46
N LEU A 921 -17.58 -52.12 -28.18
CA LEU A 921 -17.78 -52.92 -26.94
C LEU A 921 -16.80 -54.12 -26.70
N ASP A 922 -16.69 -54.78 -25.53
CA ASP A 922 -16.68 -54.38 -24.09
C ASP A 922 -16.22 -55.61 -23.22
N ILE A 923 -16.12 -55.47 -21.89
CA ILE A 923 -16.23 -56.54 -20.85
C ILE A 923 -15.02 -57.50 -20.60
N ASP A 924 -14.28 -57.20 -19.51
CA ASP A 924 -14.01 -58.04 -18.30
C ASP A 924 -13.30 -59.43 -18.39
N LYS A 925 -12.20 -59.65 -17.62
CA LYS A 925 -12.15 -60.55 -16.42
C LYS A 925 -10.77 -60.83 -15.75
N THR A 926 -10.71 -60.57 -14.42
CA THR A 926 -9.98 -61.33 -13.35
C THR A 926 -8.43 -61.49 -13.36
N LYS A 927 -7.78 -62.03 -12.30
CA LYS A 927 -7.62 -61.59 -10.88
C LYS A 927 -6.63 -62.51 -10.10
N ILE A 928 -5.74 -61.92 -9.27
CA ILE A 928 -5.07 -62.47 -8.05
C ILE A 928 -4.01 -63.61 -8.15
N LYS A 929 -2.75 -63.30 -7.79
CA LYS A 929 -1.92 -63.82 -6.65
C LYS A 929 -0.60 -63.00 -6.59
N GLU A 930 -0.13 -62.47 -5.44
CA GLU A 930 0.70 -63.10 -4.37
C GLU A 930 2.05 -63.63 -4.90
N GLU A 931 3.24 -63.34 -4.35
CA GLU A 931 3.70 -62.86 -3.01
C GLU A 931 5.03 -62.04 -3.15
N GLY A 932 5.52 -61.33 -2.10
CA GLY A 932 6.95 -60.87 -2.07
C GLY A 932 7.33 -59.59 -1.29
N ASN A 933 7.73 -59.76 -0.02
CA ASN A 933 8.32 -58.81 0.94
C ASN A 933 9.10 -57.52 0.49
N SER A 934 8.73 -56.39 1.12
CA SER A 934 9.56 -55.54 2.03
C SER A 934 10.37 -54.30 1.55
N VAL A 935 10.51 -53.36 2.52
CA VAL A 935 11.48 -52.26 2.70
C VAL A 935 11.21 -50.87 2.06
N GLU A 936 11.42 -49.86 2.93
CA GLU A 936 11.68 -48.41 2.74
C GLU A 936 10.59 -47.38 2.36
N THR A 937 10.73 -46.23 3.03
CA THR A 937 9.89 -45.04 2.98
C THR A 937 10.47 -43.95 2.07
N LYS A 938 9.68 -43.36 1.18
CA LYS A 938 9.96 -42.03 0.60
C LYS A 938 8.69 -41.18 0.49
N GLY A 939 8.62 -40.12 1.30
CA GLY A 939 7.64 -39.04 1.14
C GLY A 939 8.00 -38.14 -0.05
N SER A 940 7.00 -37.49 -0.65
CA SER A 940 7.19 -36.70 -1.87
C SER A 940 7.58 -35.25 -1.57
N ASN A 941 8.81 -34.86 -1.89
CA ASN A 941 9.18 -33.43 -1.92
C ASN A 941 8.64 -32.74 -3.17
N LYS A 942 7.90 -31.65 -2.98
CA LYS A 942 7.66 -30.59 -3.97
C LYS A 942 7.93 -29.23 -3.31
N PRO A 943 8.99 -28.50 -3.69
CA PRO A 943 9.16 -27.12 -3.26
C PRO A 943 8.35 -26.19 -4.17
N GLU A 944 7.61 -25.26 -3.57
CA GLU A 944 6.84 -24.24 -4.28
C GLU A 944 7.67 -22.97 -4.50
N GLN A 945 7.48 -22.31 -5.65
CA GLN A 945 8.19 -21.08 -6.00
C GLN A 945 7.37 -19.86 -5.59
N LYS A 946 7.70 -19.23 -4.46
CA LYS A 946 7.15 -17.90 -4.11
C LYS A 946 7.62 -16.85 -5.13
N ARG A 947 6.72 -15.91 -5.48
CA ARG A 947 6.95 -14.80 -6.44
C ARG A 947 6.63 -13.47 -5.76
N ASN A 948 7.58 -12.54 -5.79
CA ASN A 948 7.39 -11.14 -5.41
C ASN A 948 7.17 -10.31 -6.69
N LEU A 949 7.16 -8.97 -6.63
CA LEU A 949 7.08 -8.06 -7.78
C LEU A 949 7.91 -6.77 -7.51
N PRO A 950 8.38 -6.04 -8.55
CA PRO A 950 9.21 -4.83 -8.42
C PRO A 950 8.40 -3.52 -8.32
N ASN A 951 9.08 -2.40 -8.06
CA ASN A 951 8.53 -1.04 -7.99
C ASN A 951 9.29 -0.05 -8.92
N THR A 952 8.87 1.21 -9.01
CA THR A 952 8.90 1.96 -10.27
C THR A 952 9.72 3.27 -10.27
N GLY A 953 10.40 3.57 -11.40
CA GLY A 953 10.74 4.95 -11.82
C GLY A 953 12.21 5.37 -11.84
N GLU A 954 12.88 5.27 -12.99
CA GLU A 954 14.07 6.09 -13.33
C GLU A 954 13.70 7.27 -14.24
N LYS A 955 14.38 8.42 -14.06
CA LYS A 955 14.35 9.56 -15.02
C LYS A 955 15.72 9.77 -15.66
N LYS A 956 15.89 9.30 -16.89
CA LYS A 956 17.09 9.60 -17.69
C LYS A 956 17.10 11.07 -18.13
N ARG A 957 18.22 11.77 -17.88
CA ARG A 957 18.53 13.10 -18.42
C ARG A 957 19.66 12.98 -19.43
N ASN A 958 19.34 12.99 -20.71
CA ASN A 958 20.30 13.36 -21.74
C ASN A 958 20.26 14.88 -21.92
N GLY A 959 21.43 15.54 -21.95
CA GLY A 959 21.53 16.98 -22.13
C GLY A 959 22.26 17.34 -23.41
N LEU A 960 21.94 18.49 -23.98
CA LEU A 960 22.85 19.23 -24.85
C LEU A 960 22.47 20.72 -24.92
N PHE A 961 23.30 21.58 -24.33
CA PHE A 961 23.62 22.94 -24.80
C PHE A 961 24.78 23.46 -23.93
N GLY A 962 25.72 24.19 -24.54
CA GLY A 962 26.92 24.70 -23.87
C GLY A 962 27.36 26.05 -24.40
N LEU A 963 28.59 26.45 -24.02
CA LEU A 963 29.25 27.75 -24.27
C LEU A 963 28.72 28.90 -23.38
N GLY A 964 29.60 29.46 -22.54
CA GLY A 964 29.22 30.43 -21.50
C GLY A 964 30.36 31.10 -20.72
N SER A 965 31.49 31.42 -21.38
CA SER A 965 32.59 32.29 -20.88
C SER A 965 33.57 31.76 -19.83
N ILE A 966 34.82 32.23 -19.93
CA ILE A 966 36.00 31.95 -19.08
C ILE A 966 36.65 33.31 -18.69
N PHE A 967 37.50 33.32 -17.64
CA PHE A 967 38.24 34.42 -16.99
C PHE A 967 37.48 35.10 -15.82
N LEU A 968 38.14 35.50 -14.71
CA LEU A 968 39.57 35.84 -14.50
C LEU A 968 40.13 35.24 -13.18
N ILE A 969 41.45 35.35 -12.92
CA ILE A 969 42.14 34.79 -11.74
C ILE A 969 42.97 35.89 -11.02
N VAL A 970 43.22 35.70 -9.71
CA VAL A 970 44.23 36.36 -8.83
C VAL A 970 43.90 37.76 -8.27
N LEU A 971 43.66 37.83 -6.94
CA LEU A 971 44.47 38.69 -6.04
C LEU A 971 44.44 38.27 -4.55
N THR A 972 45.63 37.90 -4.05
CA THR A 972 46.24 38.03 -2.71
C THR A 972 45.36 38.31 -1.46
N PHE A 973 45.24 37.49 -0.40
CA PHE A 973 46.18 36.89 0.62
C PHE A 973 46.42 37.70 1.94
N LEU A 974 46.41 36.98 3.08
CA LEU A 974 46.99 37.23 4.44
C LEU A 974 46.35 38.24 5.44
N VAL A 975 45.96 37.67 6.59
CA VAL A 975 46.23 38.10 7.99
C VAL A 975 45.52 39.33 8.60
N ALA A 976 44.69 39.06 9.62
CA ALA A 976 44.93 39.50 11.01
C ALA A 976 44.14 38.64 12.03
N ARG A 977 44.82 38.08 13.04
CA ARG A 977 44.20 37.41 14.21
C ARG A 977 44.55 38.21 15.47
N MET A 978 43.59 38.32 16.40
CA MET A 978 43.69 39.01 17.70
C MET A 978 43.77 40.56 17.69
N LYS A 979 42.72 41.17 18.25
CA LYS A 979 42.87 42.03 19.43
C LYS A 979 41.78 41.66 20.45
N ARG A 980 42.11 41.77 21.74
CA ARG A 980 41.23 41.53 22.90
C ARG A 980 40.70 42.87 23.41
N LEU A 981 39.74 42.83 24.36
CA LEU A 981 39.09 43.96 25.05
C LEU A 981 38.00 44.64 24.19
N THR A 982 36.85 45.10 24.71
CA THR A 982 36.42 45.19 26.12
C THR A 982 34.89 45.00 26.29
N SER A 983 34.49 44.62 27.51
CA SER A 983 33.15 44.64 28.12
C SER A 983 31.97 45.35 27.43
N GLY A 984 30.80 44.70 27.46
CA GLY A 984 29.80 45.07 28.47
C GLY A 984 28.36 45.36 28.01
N LYS A 985 27.42 44.55 28.54
CA LYS A 985 25.94 44.67 28.47
C LYS A 985 25.34 44.39 27.07
N MET A 986 24.13 43.85 26.97
CA MET A 986 23.17 43.45 28.02
C MET A 986 22.71 42.02 27.80
#